data_AF-A0A370TEM6-F1
#
_entry.id   AF-A0A370TEM6-F1
#
_cell.length_a   1.000
_cell.length_b   1.000
_cell.length_c   1.000
_cell.angle_alpha   90.00
_cell.angle_beta   90.00
_cell.angle_gamma   90.00
#
_symmetry.space_group_name_H-M   'P 1'
#
loop_
_entity.id
_entity.type
_entity.pdbx_description
1 polymer ?
#
loop_
_entity_poly.entity_id
_entity_poly.type
_entity_poly.pdbx_seq_one_letter_code
_entity_poly.pdbx_strand_id
1 'polypeptide(L)'
;MPPAKNGGWGGGYSNKGKSVASHSTKGFAATQQNSDRSTRGHNMAKSVGARGSCVEWGGSNTTAEWDTCSPVKDWEAIKTAAEQVPKDATPAWGISEETGASAENWGNCDYLTYATEEWVDTRQPKTVEELIKERVDKALEGWPWVGIPSKLMTLGPIKINLYPDDQKPGEANPTLIAPAAEREYCPLFDLLFSNRLILDKVMGYVCQSHDSQWKFIATCSTAWNLIRPEVEGTVTELWDMSTGNFNGCDEDVGASVRPVLVIAPIRMSGSPLDYTGQIKNLYAMSLATNNVADNIRNIQFHRIPFLTTNLLDLLIPKMRNLEHLGVYKCELIHFGDTLTLMDIIKIDRPLEKKHSVNLDFYPNFHRGPIPGPQYYAGPYGVTWDNWNGNSLLGIWCMMSSILPIARRQGIDFTSKGTMFRKWLDDGPCWRIEETTKALLDPTYDTTALAALVDCSNPQHHGSVRLFTGHIGNRPEGYKWTTEKFPCFNCRAHRLGIFFWYGYIREARMHGGFDNNYPGLKCYGCLLDGILRGEQDHYKVYKQRIIQHWLIDSSPDNSYPSEFNKTDLPRALREFTEKNVAQRASRLQAARDAHIARFGFDRETQERQKAFTHKELNTKYGMRMRTPLVWDKNSDPKTKVYKNPGDAEWDCAPHSTSTMFAHGRW
;
A
#
# COMPACT_ATOMS: atom_id res chain seq x y z
N MET A 1 -59.37 -59.51 11.53
CA MET A 1 -58.67 -59.35 12.83
C MET A 1 -57.55 -58.32 12.67
N PRO A 2 -57.70 -57.11 13.24
CA PRO A 2 -56.69 -56.04 13.28
C PRO A 2 -56.17 -55.81 14.75
N PRO A 3 -55.57 -54.66 15.18
CA PRO A 3 -54.14 -54.49 15.53
C PRO A 3 -53.86 -53.92 16.97
N ALA A 4 -52.58 -53.70 17.38
CA ALA A 4 -52.07 -52.80 18.48
C ALA A 4 -50.59 -53.12 18.85
N LYS A 5 -49.68 -52.28 19.39
CA LYS A 5 -49.66 -50.90 19.94
C LYS A 5 -48.20 -50.41 20.13
N ASN A 6 -48.03 -49.08 20.16
CA ASN A 6 -46.82 -48.29 20.45
C ASN A 6 -46.32 -48.35 21.91
N GLY A 7 -45.04 -48.00 22.11
CA GLY A 7 -44.49 -47.54 23.40
C GLY A 7 -43.17 -46.77 23.22
N GLY A 8 -43.19 -45.46 23.46
CA GLY A 8 -42.01 -44.58 23.52
C GLY A 8 -41.80 -44.03 24.94
N TRP A 9 -40.56 -43.66 25.27
CA TRP A 9 -40.21 -42.88 26.46
C TRP A 9 -39.20 -41.80 26.05
N GLY A 10 -39.64 -40.54 26.14
CA GLY A 10 -38.80 -39.35 26.07
C GLY A 10 -38.75 -38.67 27.43
N GLY A 11 -37.57 -38.24 27.86
CA GLY A 11 -37.37 -37.41 29.05
C GLY A 11 -36.85 -36.04 28.66
N GLY A 12 -37.71 -35.03 28.74
CA GLY A 12 -37.35 -33.62 28.63
C GLY A 12 -37.33 -32.96 30.01
N TYR A 13 -36.36 -32.07 30.24
CA TYR A 13 -36.39 -31.11 31.34
C TYR A 13 -36.57 -29.69 30.79
N SER A 14 -37.58 -29.01 31.33
CA SER A 14 -38.11 -27.71 30.94
C SER A 14 -37.23 -26.54 31.38
N ASN A 15 -37.14 -25.50 30.55
CA ASN A 15 -36.76 -24.15 30.98
C ASN A 15 -38.03 -23.30 31.14
N LYS A 16 -38.22 -22.76 32.35
CA LYS A 16 -39.33 -21.86 32.70
C LYS A 16 -39.01 -20.43 32.25
N GLY A 17 -39.93 -19.82 31.48
CA GLY A 17 -39.98 -18.38 31.28
C GLY A 17 -40.68 -17.65 32.44
N LYS A 18 -40.42 -16.35 32.55
CA LYS A 18 -41.33 -15.37 33.14
C LYS A 18 -41.21 -14.04 32.39
N SER A 19 -42.29 -13.67 31.72
CA SER A 19 -42.67 -12.30 31.34
C SER A 19 -43.31 -11.59 32.53
N VAL A 20 -43.26 -10.25 32.62
CA VAL A 20 -44.40 -9.36 32.98
C VAL A 20 -44.16 -7.97 32.37
N ALA A 21 -45.29 -7.32 32.05
CA ALA A 21 -45.59 -6.17 31.20
C ALA A 21 -45.32 -4.73 31.74
N SER A 22 -45.30 -3.82 30.75
CA SER A 22 -45.73 -2.40 30.64
C SER A 22 -46.04 -1.51 31.87
N HIS A 23 -45.63 -0.22 31.80
CA HIS A 23 -46.50 0.98 31.82
C HIS A 23 -45.74 2.31 31.55
N SER A 24 -46.18 3.03 30.49
CA SER A 24 -46.52 4.47 30.38
C SER A 24 -45.79 5.60 31.17
N THR A 25 -45.13 6.48 30.38
CA THR A 25 -45.21 7.97 30.26
C THR A 25 -45.05 8.99 31.42
N LYS A 26 -44.27 10.05 31.06
CA LYS A 26 -44.27 11.49 31.43
C LYS A 26 -43.46 11.98 32.65
N GLY A 27 -42.70 13.06 32.43
CA GLY A 27 -42.64 14.20 33.34
C GLY A 27 -41.27 14.80 33.66
N PHE A 28 -41.04 16.02 33.19
CA PHE A 28 -40.01 16.99 33.60
C PHE A 28 -39.86 17.15 35.13
N ALA A 29 -38.63 17.41 35.61
CA ALA A 29 -38.26 18.63 36.38
C ALA A 29 -36.83 18.52 36.95
N ALA A 30 -36.14 19.65 36.93
CA ALA A 30 -34.81 19.89 37.50
C ALA A 30 -34.83 19.88 39.04
N THR A 31 -33.73 19.46 39.67
CA THR A 31 -33.30 20.06 40.94
C THR A 31 -31.78 19.91 41.11
N GLN A 32 -31.14 21.06 41.33
CA GLN A 32 -29.82 21.19 41.93
C GLN A 32 -29.75 20.44 43.26
N GLN A 33 -28.58 19.87 43.59
CA GLN A 33 -28.12 19.95 44.98
C GLN A 33 -26.59 19.84 45.05
N ASN A 34 -26.03 20.95 45.53
CA ASN A 34 -24.74 21.07 46.18
C ASN A 34 -24.56 19.95 47.22
N SER A 35 -23.33 19.45 47.33
CA SER A 35 -22.77 19.22 48.66
C SER A 35 -21.28 19.52 48.64
N ASP A 36 -20.98 20.63 49.31
CA ASP A 36 -19.67 20.96 49.85
C ASP A 36 -19.12 19.78 50.68
N ARG A 37 -17.85 19.45 50.47
CA ARG A 37 -17.00 19.12 51.62
C ARG A 37 -15.56 19.54 51.39
N SER A 38 -15.12 20.32 52.36
CA SER A 38 -13.90 21.09 52.41
C SER A 38 -12.66 20.27 52.78
N THR A 39 -11.51 20.87 52.44
CA THR A 39 -10.26 20.92 53.22
C THR A 39 -9.51 19.62 53.53
N ARG A 40 -8.34 19.49 52.87
CA ARG A 40 -7.04 19.47 53.57
C ARG A 40 -5.95 19.87 52.59
N GLY A 41 -5.39 21.05 52.81
CA GLY A 41 -4.20 21.53 52.11
C GLY A 41 -2.93 20.88 52.63
N HIS A 42 -1.89 20.88 51.81
CA HIS A 42 -0.50 21.00 52.25
C HIS A 42 0.24 21.86 51.21
N ASN A 43 0.70 23.02 51.69
CA ASN A 43 1.68 23.87 51.05
C ASN A 43 3.05 23.20 51.10
N MET A 44 3.82 23.26 50.02
CA MET A 44 5.22 23.64 50.11
C MET A 44 5.63 24.44 48.89
N ALA A 45 6.23 25.58 49.15
CA ALA A 45 6.76 26.53 48.20
C ALA A 45 8.27 26.69 48.43
N LYS A 46 8.93 27.22 47.39
CA LYS A 46 10.20 27.98 47.34
C LYS A 46 11.50 27.23 47.02
N SER A 47 12.07 27.58 45.86
CA SER A 47 13.29 28.41 45.66
C SER A 47 13.57 28.38 44.14
N VAL A 48 13.67 29.46 43.36
CA VAL A 48 14.47 30.71 43.34
C VAL A 48 15.98 30.49 43.26
N GLY A 49 16.56 30.85 42.10
CA GLY A 49 18.00 31.06 41.83
C GLY A 49 18.25 30.95 40.32
N ALA A 50 18.22 32.01 39.51
CA ALA A 50 19.18 33.12 39.34
C ALA A 50 20.26 32.85 38.24
N ARG A 51 20.19 33.70 37.19
CA ARG A 51 21.24 34.38 36.39
C ARG A 51 22.54 33.65 35.98
N GLY A 52 22.90 33.85 34.71
CA GLY A 52 24.28 33.82 34.16
C GLY A 52 24.23 33.67 32.63
N SER A 53 24.15 34.76 31.86
CA SER A 53 25.25 35.59 31.31
C SER A 53 25.99 34.94 30.12
N CYS A 54 25.89 35.63 28.98
CA CYS A 54 26.71 35.51 27.78
C CYS A 54 28.20 35.44 28.09
N VAL A 55 28.93 34.60 27.34
CA VAL A 55 30.36 34.77 27.10
C VAL A 55 30.60 34.50 25.62
N GLU A 56 30.95 35.57 24.90
CA GLU A 56 31.60 35.53 23.59
C GLU A 56 33.01 34.98 23.74
N TRP A 57 33.42 34.07 22.84
CA TRP A 57 34.84 33.88 22.53
C TRP A 57 34.99 33.86 21.02
N GLY A 58 35.61 34.93 20.51
CA GLY A 58 36.26 34.94 19.21
C GLY A 58 37.53 34.09 19.26
N GLY A 59 37.87 33.48 18.12
CA GLY A 59 39.08 32.70 17.94
C GLY A 59 39.33 32.48 16.45
N SER A 60 40.26 33.25 15.93
CA SER A 60 40.76 33.33 14.56
C SER A 60 41.53 32.10 14.08
N ASN A 61 41.45 31.85 12.76
CA ASN A 61 42.46 31.31 11.84
C ASN A 61 43.53 30.33 12.36
N THR A 62 43.55 29.14 11.77
CA THR A 62 44.78 28.60 11.15
C THR A 62 44.43 27.63 10.02
N THR A 63 45.01 27.95 8.86
CA THR A 63 45.16 27.16 7.63
C THR A 63 45.89 25.85 7.88
N ALA A 64 45.41 24.75 7.27
CA ALA A 64 46.20 23.55 7.02
C ALA A 64 45.91 23.05 5.61
N GLU A 65 46.89 23.28 4.73
CA GLU A 65 47.05 22.69 3.41
C GLU A 65 47.07 21.16 3.51
N TRP A 66 46.33 20.49 2.62
CA TRP A 66 46.60 19.11 2.24
C TRP A 66 46.63 19.03 0.72
N ASP A 67 47.84 18.84 0.21
CA ASP A 67 48.17 18.66 -1.19
C ASP A 67 47.61 17.35 -1.77
N THR A 68 46.80 17.53 -2.81
CA THR A 68 46.82 16.84 -4.11
C THR A 68 47.10 15.34 -4.18
N CYS A 69 46.04 14.57 -4.46
CA CYS A 69 46.10 13.42 -5.37
C CYS A 69 45.54 13.84 -6.73
N SER A 70 46.40 13.90 -7.75
CA SER A 70 46.03 14.20 -9.15
C SER A 70 45.14 13.12 -9.76
N PRO A 71 44.10 13.46 -10.53
CA PRO A 71 43.46 12.55 -11.46
C PRO A 71 44.08 12.64 -12.86
N VAL A 72 44.36 11.44 -13.39
CA VAL A 72 44.34 11.00 -14.79
C VAL A 72 44.21 12.09 -15.87
N LYS A 73 45.29 12.26 -16.63
CA LYS A 73 45.33 12.94 -17.93
C LYS A 73 44.56 12.13 -18.96
N ASP A 74 43.40 12.61 -19.42
CA ASP A 74 42.88 12.32 -20.77
C ASP A 74 41.63 13.13 -21.16
N TRP A 75 41.44 14.33 -20.60
CA TRP A 75 40.27 15.16 -20.92
C TRP A 75 40.49 16.13 -22.11
N GLU A 76 41.73 16.55 -22.36
CA GLU A 76 42.02 17.43 -23.51
C GLU A 76 41.91 16.71 -24.87
N ALA A 77 42.20 15.41 -24.92
CA ALA A 77 42.10 14.61 -26.15
C ALA A 77 40.66 14.51 -26.70
N ILE A 78 39.66 14.57 -25.82
CA ILE A 78 38.23 14.51 -26.21
C ILE A 78 37.74 15.88 -26.69
N LYS A 79 38.28 16.96 -26.13
CA LYS A 79 37.94 18.34 -26.53
C LYS A 79 38.42 18.65 -27.95
N THR A 80 39.63 18.19 -28.31
CA THR A 80 40.18 18.39 -29.66
C THR A 80 39.44 17.60 -30.75
N ALA A 81 38.81 16.46 -30.41
CA ALA A 81 38.03 15.67 -31.36
C ALA A 81 36.65 16.28 -31.69
N ALA A 82 36.08 17.07 -30.78
CA ALA A 82 34.77 17.72 -30.96
C ALA A 82 34.86 19.05 -31.75
N GLU A 83 36.03 19.68 -31.80
CA GLU A 83 36.25 20.97 -32.49
C GLU A 83 36.63 20.82 -33.99
N GLN A 84 36.75 19.59 -34.52
CA GLN A 84 37.13 19.32 -35.92
C GLN A 84 35.96 18.91 -36.83
N VAL A 85 34.72 19.30 -36.53
CA VAL A 85 33.60 19.15 -37.47
C VAL A 85 33.49 20.41 -38.34
N PRO A 86 33.65 20.33 -39.68
CA PRO A 86 33.50 21.48 -40.56
C PRO A 86 32.07 22.05 -40.52
N LYS A 87 31.94 23.37 -40.39
CA LYS A 87 30.64 24.07 -40.31
C LYS A 87 29.89 24.22 -41.65
N ASP A 88 30.41 23.69 -42.76
CA ASP A 88 29.84 23.89 -44.11
C ASP A 88 29.56 22.57 -44.87
N ALA A 89 28.90 21.60 -44.24
CA ALA A 89 28.42 20.40 -44.92
C ALA A 89 26.96 20.56 -45.39
N THR A 90 26.76 21.01 -46.64
CA THR A 90 25.49 20.89 -47.37
C THR A 90 25.17 19.42 -47.71
N PRO A 91 23.90 18.97 -47.66
CA PRO A 91 23.54 17.62 -48.09
C PRO A 91 23.54 17.52 -49.62
N ALA A 92 24.39 16.66 -50.16
CA ALA A 92 24.40 16.32 -51.58
C ALA A 92 23.23 15.37 -51.92
N TRP A 93 22.31 15.88 -52.74
CA TRP A 93 21.44 15.05 -53.57
C TRP A 93 22.22 14.63 -54.81
N GLY A 94 22.29 13.33 -55.08
CA GLY A 94 22.82 12.77 -56.32
C GLY A 94 21.77 11.87 -56.97
N ILE A 95 21.01 12.41 -57.92
CA ILE A 95 20.33 11.65 -58.97
C ILE A 95 21.21 11.79 -60.21
N SER A 96 21.55 10.65 -60.80
CA SER A 96 22.46 10.49 -61.93
C SER A 96 21.89 11.05 -63.24
N GLU A 97 22.71 11.83 -63.96
CA GLU A 97 22.57 12.08 -65.39
C GLU A 97 23.36 11.05 -66.21
N GLU A 98 22.73 10.55 -67.27
CA GLU A 98 23.27 10.25 -68.61
C GLU A 98 22.08 9.63 -69.37
N THR A 99 21.55 10.16 -70.47
CA THR A 99 22.21 10.28 -71.77
C THR A 99 21.54 11.38 -72.63
N GLY A 100 22.37 12.11 -73.39
CA GLY A 100 21.91 13.15 -74.31
C GLY A 100 21.33 12.66 -75.64
N ALA A 101 20.46 13.47 -76.22
CA ALA A 101 20.21 13.54 -77.66
C ALA A 101 19.58 14.90 -78.04
N SER A 102 20.30 15.62 -78.90
CA SER A 102 19.88 16.64 -79.90
C SER A 102 18.70 17.59 -79.62
N ALA A 103 19.04 18.88 -79.69
CA ALA A 103 18.11 19.97 -80.01
C ALA A 103 17.62 19.89 -81.47
N GLU A 104 16.33 20.13 -81.67
CA GLU A 104 15.68 20.82 -82.81
C GLU A 104 14.20 20.37 -82.92
N ASN A 105 13.26 21.18 -82.42
CA ASN A 105 12.15 21.74 -83.20
C ASN A 105 10.96 22.22 -82.34
N TRP A 106 10.65 23.51 -82.50
CA TRP A 106 9.32 24.11 -82.72
C TRP A 106 8.23 24.00 -81.63
N GLY A 107 7.75 25.17 -81.19
CA GLY A 107 6.36 25.31 -80.77
C GLY A 107 6.10 26.53 -79.89
N ASN A 108 5.85 27.69 -80.50
CA ASN A 108 5.08 28.78 -79.89
C ASN A 108 3.79 28.22 -79.30
N CYS A 109 3.49 28.50 -78.04
CA CYS A 109 2.11 28.45 -77.53
C CYS A 109 1.87 29.52 -76.48
N ASP A 110 0.76 30.23 -76.71
CA ASP A 110 0.31 31.46 -76.09
C ASP A 110 0.18 31.44 -74.57
N TYR A 111 0.53 32.57 -73.96
CA TYR A 111 0.17 32.94 -72.60
C TYR A 111 -1.35 33.14 -72.51
N LEU A 112 -2.06 32.13 -71.99
CA LEU A 112 -3.43 32.29 -71.50
C LEU A 112 -3.42 32.69 -70.02
N THR A 113 -3.96 33.88 -69.77
CA THR A 113 -4.41 34.42 -68.49
C THR A 113 -5.28 33.41 -67.74
N TYR A 114 -4.81 32.91 -66.60
CA TYR A 114 -5.66 32.22 -65.63
C TYR A 114 -6.20 33.21 -64.61
N ALA A 115 -7.53 33.32 -64.58
CA ALA A 115 -8.30 33.99 -63.56
C ALA A 115 -8.08 33.29 -62.20
N THR A 116 -7.92 34.07 -61.13
CA THR A 116 -7.90 33.59 -59.76
C THR A 116 -9.31 33.12 -59.38
N GLU A 117 -9.58 31.83 -59.47
CA GLU A 117 -10.77 31.23 -58.87
C GLU A 117 -10.66 31.32 -57.34
N GLU A 118 -11.67 31.93 -56.73
CA GLU A 118 -11.83 32.06 -55.29
C GLU A 118 -11.97 30.66 -54.68
N TRP A 119 -11.06 30.31 -53.75
CA TRP A 119 -11.05 29.00 -53.12
C TRP A 119 -12.23 28.87 -52.15
N VAL A 120 -13.34 28.31 -52.62
CA VAL A 120 -14.52 28.00 -51.79
C VAL A 120 -14.29 26.62 -51.16
N ASP A 121 -14.06 26.56 -49.85
CA ASP A 121 -13.98 25.28 -49.13
C ASP A 121 -15.38 24.64 -49.12
N THR A 122 -15.57 23.64 -49.98
CA THR A 122 -16.84 22.93 -50.18
C THR A 122 -17.11 21.86 -49.11
N ARG A 123 -16.24 21.73 -48.09
CA ARG A 123 -16.44 20.76 -47.01
C ARG A 123 -17.54 21.23 -46.07
N GLN A 124 -18.51 20.34 -45.80
CA GLN A 124 -19.53 20.60 -44.79
C GLN A 124 -18.87 20.81 -43.41
N PRO A 125 -19.33 21.78 -42.60
CA PRO A 125 -18.80 22.00 -41.26
C PRO A 125 -19.00 20.74 -40.42
N LYS A 126 -17.91 20.28 -39.79
CA LYS A 126 -17.91 19.10 -38.92
C LYS A 126 -18.90 19.25 -37.77
N THR A 127 -19.57 18.16 -37.39
CA THR A 127 -20.47 18.16 -36.23
C THR A 127 -19.69 18.30 -34.92
N VAL A 128 -20.37 18.64 -33.82
CA VAL A 128 -19.74 18.73 -32.50
C VAL A 128 -19.15 17.37 -32.09
N GLU A 129 -19.85 16.29 -32.41
CA GLU A 129 -19.42 14.92 -32.16
C GLU A 129 -18.16 14.56 -32.98
N GLU A 130 -18.09 14.99 -34.23
CA GLU A 130 -16.91 14.79 -35.08
C GLU A 130 -15.72 15.61 -34.60
N LEU A 131 -15.93 16.84 -34.11
CA LEU A 131 -14.89 17.68 -33.52
C LEU A 131 -14.39 17.11 -32.19
N ILE A 132 -15.28 16.55 -31.36
CA ILE A 132 -14.90 15.84 -30.13
C ILE A 132 -14.10 14.58 -30.49
N LYS A 133 -14.58 13.79 -31.45
CA LYS A 133 -13.89 12.58 -31.90
C LYS A 133 -12.52 12.90 -32.49
N GLU A 134 -12.40 13.92 -33.33
CA GLU A 134 -11.12 14.35 -33.89
C GLU A 134 -10.17 14.88 -32.81
N ARG A 135 -10.68 15.57 -31.79
CA ARG A 135 -9.87 16.01 -30.63
C ARG A 135 -9.38 14.82 -29.82
N VAL A 136 -10.21 13.79 -29.64
CA VAL A 136 -9.85 12.52 -29.00
C VAL A 136 -8.82 11.77 -29.85
N ASP A 137 -9.08 11.57 -31.14
CA ASP A 137 -8.20 10.86 -32.07
C ASP A 137 -6.84 11.56 -32.21
N LYS A 138 -6.82 12.89 -32.24
CA LYS A 138 -5.59 13.71 -32.22
C LYS A 138 -4.84 13.62 -30.89
N ALA A 139 -5.56 13.52 -29.76
CA ALA A 139 -4.95 13.26 -28.45
C ALA A 139 -4.41 11.82 -28.31
N LEU A 140 -4.86 10.91 -29.18
CA LEU A 140 -4.42 9.51 -29.27
C LEU A 140 -3.37 9.30 -30.37
N GLU A 141 -2.99 10.33 -31.12
CA GLU A 141 -1.96 10.24 -32.15
C GLU A 141 -0.60 9.87 -31.52
N GLY A 142 0.00 8.75 -31.95
CA GLY A 142 1.18 8.15 -31.31
C GLY A 142 0.86 7.08 -30.27
N TRP A 143 -0.37 6.56 -30.22
CA TRP A 143 -0.77 5.43 -29.38
C TRP A 143 -0.56 4.06 -30.08
N PRO A 144 0.05 3.04 -29.42
CA PRO A 144 0.68 3.06 -28.09
C PRO A 144 1.90 3.99 -28.09
N TRP A 145 2.01 4.80 -27.04
CA TRP A 145 3.13 5.72 -26.84
C TRP A 145 4.44 4.97 -27.02
N VAL A 146 5.07 5.15 -28.18
CA VAL A 146 6.29 4.45 -28.55
C VAL A 146 7.38 4.88 -27.56
N GLY A 147 7.90 3.94 -26.79
CA GLY A 147 8.96 4.19 -25.80
C GLY A 147 8.50 4.21 -24.33
N ILE A 148 7.21 4.06 -24.01
CA ILE A 148 6.80 3.77 -22.63
C ILE A 148 7.24 2.34 -22.28
N PRO A 149 7.99 2.11 -21.19
CA PRO A 149 8.37 0.77 -20.77
C PRO A 149 7.13 -0.12 -20.60
N SER A 150 7.19 -1.34 -21.15
CA SER A 150 6.09 -2.33 -21.05
C SER A 150 5.75 -2.76 -19.62
N LYS A 151 6.63 -2.42 -18.66
CA LYS A 151 6.36 -2.45 -17.22
C LYS A 151 6.09 -1.01 -16.80
N LEU A 152 4.85 -0.59 -16.98
CA LEU A 152 4.47 0.80 -16.85
C LEU A 152 4.67 1.27 -15.39
N MET A 153 5.20 2.48 -15.28
CA MET A 153 5.80 3.08 -14.10
C MET A 153 4.91 2.97 -12.86
N THR A 154 5.39 2.26 -11.85
CA THR A 154 4.85 2.28 -10.50
C THR A 154 5.67 3.32 -9.71
N LEU A 155 5.05 4.39 -9.22
CA LEU A 155 5.71 5.31 -8.30
C LEU A 155 5.66 4.61 -6.95
N GLY A 156 6.75 3.94 -6.60
CA GLY A 156 6.84 3.31 -5.29
C GLY A 156 6.65 4.27 -4.17
N PRO A 157 6.29 3.76 -2.98
CA PRO A 157 6.07 4.61 -1.83
C PRO A 157 7.33 5.46 -1.69
N ILE A 158 7.14 6.73 -2.01
CA ILE A 158 8.17 7.72 -2.29
C ILE A 158 8.79 7.97 -0.94
N LYS A 159 9.85 7.20 -0.66
CA LYS A 159 10.16 6.68 0.68
C LYS A 159 8.98 5.89 1.29
N ILE A 160 9.27 4.74 1.85
CA ILE A 160 8.64 4.37 3.11
C ILE A 160 8.77 5.63 4.00
N ASN A 161 7.71 6.45 4.17
CA ASN A 161 7.78 7.67 4.99
C ASN A 161 8.62 7.35 6.21
N LEU A 162 9.85 7.86 6.20
CA LEU A 162 10.60 8.00 7.42
C LEU A 162 9.71 8.93 8.23
N TYR A 163 8.96 8.36 9.17
CA TYR A 163 9.21 8.72 10.55
C TYR A 163 10.74 8.75 10.62
N PRO A 164 11.39 9.92 10.66
CA PRO A 164 12.76 9.93 11.16
C PRO A 164 12.72 9.04 12.41
N ASP A 165 13.65 8.09 12.54
CA ASP A 165 13.77 7.33 13.80
C ASP A 165 13.92 8.30 15.01
N ASP A 166 14.19 9.57 14.71
CA ASP A 166 14.36 10.74 15.54
C ASP A 166 13.07 11.58 15.77
N GLN A 167 11.95 11.33 15.08
CA GLN A 167 10.70 12.07 15.34
C GLN A 167 9.99 11.51 16.57
N LYS A 168 9.59 12.42 17.46
CA LYS A 168 8.86 12.08 18.68
C LYS A 168 7.55 11.38 18.32
N PRO A 169 7.18 10.30 19.04
CA PRO A 169 5.85 9.69 18.91
C PRO A 169 4.76 10.76 19.02
N GLY A 170 3.98 10.95 17.95
CA GLY A 170 2.89 11.93 17.89
C GLY A 170 3.06 13.11 16.93
N GLU A 171 4.23 13.30 16.32
CA GLU A 171 4.45 14.35 15.28
C GLU A 171 4.33 13.82 13.84
N ALA A 172 4.23 12.50 13.68
CA ALA A 172 4.27 11.88 12.37
C ALA A 172 2.92 11.94 11.67
N ASN A 173 2.78 12.92 10.79
CA ASN A 173 1.68 12.97 9.84
C ASN A 173 1.99 11.97 8.70
N PRO A 174 1.12 10.99 8.36
CA PRO A 174 1.35 9.98 7.32
C PRO A 174 1.38 10.54 5.87
N THR A 175 1.64 11.84 5.71
CA THR A 175 1.70 12.55 4.42
C THR A 175 2.96 12.23 3.64
N LEU A 176 2.84 12.19 2.32
CA LEU A 176 3.98 12.04 1.44
C LEU A 176 4.88 13.27 1.57
N ILE A 177 6.08 13.08 2.11
CA ILE A 177 7.07 14.15 2.29
C ILE A 177 7.94 14.18 1.03
N ALA A 178 7.69 15.16 0.15
CA ALA A 178 8.62 15.43 -0.97
C ALA A 178 10.05 15.64 -0.42
N PRO A 179 11.12 15.25 -1.13
CA PRO A 179 12.47 15.50 -0.66
C PRO A 179 12.69 17.02 -0.45
N ALA A 180 13.15 17.40 0.75
CA ALA A 180 13.34 18.81 1.11
C ALA A 180 14.66 19.39 0.56
N ALA A 181 15.64 18.54 0.31
CA ALA A 181 16.92 18.97 -0.23
C ALA A 181 16.78 19.29 -1.71
N GLU A 182 16.81 20.58 -2.05
CA GLU A 182 17.45 21.00 -3.29
C GLU A 182 18.93 20.65 -3.14
N ARG A 183 19.46 19.79 -4.02
CA ARG A 183 20.91 19.75 -4.14
C ARG A 183 21.30 21.02 -4.87
N GLU A 184 22.00 21.92 -4.19
CA GLU A 184 22.80 22.95 -4.86
C GLU A 184 23.53 22.28 -6.02
N TYR A 185 23.33 22.81 -7.23
CA TYR A 185 23.95 22.42 -8.51
C TYR A 185 24.61 21.03 -8.50
N CYS A 186 23.83 19.99 -8.80
CA CYS A 186 24.39 18.67 -9.06
C CYS A 186 24.79 18.61 -10.54
N PRO A 187 26.09 18.59 -10.90
CA PRO A 187 26.51 18.62 -12.30
C PRO A 187 25.96 17.43 -13.11
N LEU A 188 25.68 16.31 -12.44
CA LEU A 188 25.01 15.16 -13.06
C LEU A 188 23.58 15.50 -13.48
N PHE A 189 22.82 16.18 -12.62
CA PHE A 189 21.47 16.60 -12.96
C PHE A 189 21.52 17.68 -14.04
N ASP A 190 22.41 18.67 -13.94
CA ASP A 190 22.58 19.68 -15.00
C ASP A 190 22.93 19.04 -16.34
N LEU A 191 23.81 18.04 -16.37
CA LEU A 191 24.16 17.28 -17.56
C LEU A 191 22.98 16.45 -18.10
N LEU A 192 22.23 15.80 -17.22
CA LEU A 192 21.01 15.07 -17.58
C LEU A 192 19.98 16.03 -18.19
N PHE A 193 19.76 17.19 -17.58
CA PHE A 193 18.81 18.19 -18.06
C PHE A 193 19.25 18.87 -19.35
N SER A 194 20.55 19.03 -19.55
CA SER A 194 21.11 19.65 -20.75
C SER A 194 21.03 18.72 -21.98
N ASN A 195 20.74 17.42 -21.80
CA ASN A 195 20.68 16.46 -22.90
C ASN A 195 19.47 15.53 -22.79
N ARG A 196 18.44 15.82 -23.61
CA ARG A 196 17.18 15.07 -23.61
C ARG A 196 17.37 13.57 -23.90
N LEU A 197 18.26 13.20 -24.83
CA LEU A 197 18.49 11.79 -25.18
C LEU A 197 19.12 11.00 -24.01
N ILE A 198 20.01 11.63 -23.26
CA ILE A 198 20.62 11.01 -22.06
C ILE A 198 19.56 10.89 -20.97
N LEU A 199 18.78 11.95 -20.73
CA LEU A 199 17.68 11.92 -19.77
C LEU A 199 16.70 10.80 -20.08
N ASP A 200 16.23 10.69 -21.31
CA ASP A 200 15.25 9.67 -21.72
C ASP A 200 15.82 8.25 -21.54
N LYS A 201 17.11 8.03 -21.86
CA LYS A 201 17.77 6.73 -21.62
C LYS A 201 17.89 6.40 -20.13
N VAL A 202 18.35 7.36 -19.31
CA VAL A 202 18.54 7.16 -17.86
C VAL A 202 17.19 6.94 -17.18
N MET A 203 16.18 7.74 -17.51
CA MET A 203 14.83 7.54 -17.03
C MET A 203 14.26 6.20 -17.51
N GLY A 204 14.57 5.78 -18.73
CA GLY A 204 14.29 4.44 -19.23
C GLY A 204 14.82 3.35 -18.30
N TYR A 205 16.07 3.44 -17.83
CA TYR A 205 16.64 2.49 -16.86
C TYR A 205 16.05 2.62 -15.45
N VAL A 206 15.90 3.84 -14.94
CA VAL A 206 15.32 4.11 -13.62
C VAL A 206 13.90 3.55 -13.50
N CYS A 207 13.12 3.66 -14.58
CA CYS A 207 11.74 3.21 -14.65
C CYS A 207 11.58 1.72 -15.02
N GLN A 208 12.65 0.94 -15.22
CA GLN A 208 12.55 -0.50 -15.48
C GLN A 208 12.08 -1.31 -14.27
N SER A 209 12.44 -0.85 -13.07
CA SER A 209 12.00 -1.46 -11.82
C SER A 209 11.43 -0.38 -10.92
N HIS A 210 10.35 -0.76 -10.24
CA HIS A 210 9.73 0.08 -9.22
C HIS A 210 10.72 0.56 -8.17
N ASP A 211 11.58 -0.36 -7.72
CA ASP A 211 12.53 -0.12 -6.65
C ASP A 211 13.54 0.97 -7.02
N SER A 212 14.04 0.94 -8.26
CA SER A 212 14.93 1.98 -8.80
C SER A 212 14.24 3.32 -8.90
N GLN A 213 12.99 3.35 -9.42
CA GLN A 213 12.25 4.58 -9.64
C GLN A 213 11.98 5.33 -8.33
N TRP A 214 11.47 4.63 -7.31
CA TRP A 214 11.15 5.30 -6.04
C TRP A 214 12.42 5.75 -5.31
N LYS A 215 13.52 4.98 -5.39
CA LYS A 215 14.81 5.38 -4.83
C LYS A 215 15.33 6.65 -5.50
N PHE A 216 15.22 6.74 -6.82
CA PHE A 216 15.64 7.92 -7.59
C PHE A 216 14.88 9.18 -7.17
N ILE A 217 13.55 9.16 -7.17
CA ILE A 217 12.73 10.32 -6.77
C ILE A 217 12.88 10.67 -5.30
N ALA A 218 13.29 9.73 -4.44
CA ALA A 218 13.56 9.99 -3.03
C ALA A 218 14.88 10.75 -2.79
N THR A 219 15.74 10.87 -3.81
CA THR A 219 17.08 11.47 -3.65
C THR A 219 17.06 12.99 -3.45
N CYS A 220 16.23 13.73 -4.20
CA CYS A 220 16.12 15.19 -4.12
C CYS A 220 14.85 15.73 -4.80
N SER A 221 14.53 17.00 -4.55
CA SER A 221 13.38 17.70 -5.15
C SER A 221 13.47 17.76 -6.68
N THR A 222 14.68 17.86 -7.22
CA THR A 222 14.97 17.89 -8.65
C THR A 222 14.59 16.57 -9.35
N ALA A 223 14.98 15.43 -8.76
CA ALA A 223 14.60 14.09 -9.25
C ALA A 223 13.09 13.83 -9.11
N TRP A 224 12.48 14.38 -8.07
CA TRP A 224 11.04 14.38 -7.89
C TRP A 224 10.32 15.14 -9.02
N ASN A 225 10.77 16.38 -9.30
CA ASN A 225 10.18 17.23 -10.34
C ASN A 225 10.34 16.64 -11.75
N LEU A 226 11.38 15.85 -12.00
CA LEU A 226 11.58 15.11 -13.25
C LEU A 226 10.42 14.16 -13.61
N ILE A 227 9.68 13.68 -12.61
CA ILE A 227 8.54 12.76 -12.82
C ILE A 227 7.20 13.48 -12.59
N ARG A 228 7.21 14.78 -12.24
CA ARG A 228 5.98 15.57 -12.01
C ARG A 228 5.39 16.12 -13.31
N PRO A 229 4.06 16.36 -13.33
CA PRO A 229 3.32 16.87 -14.49
C PRO A 229 3.76 18.25 -15.00
N GLU A 230 4.51 19.02 -14.21
CA GLU A 230 4.95 20.38 -14.55
C GLU A 230 5.98 20.42 -15.69
N VAL A 231 6.64 19.29 -15.98
CA VAL A 231 7.56 19.16 -17.13
C VAL A 231 6.79 18.61 -18.33
N GLU A 232 6.80 19.36 -19.44
CA GLU A 232 6.20 18.93 -20.71
C GLU A 232 6.79 17.59 -21.16
N GLY A 233 5.91 16.64 -21.50
CA GLY A 233 6.28 15.27 -21.87
C GLY A 233 6.35 14.26 -20.72
N THR A 234 5.97 14.63 -19.49
CA THR A 234 5.79 13.64 -18.41
C THR A 234 4.45 12.91 -18.56
N VAL A 235 4.47 11.60 -18.29
CA VAL A 235 3.30 10.71 -18.43
C VAL A 235 2.52 10.54 -17.12
N THR A 236 2.97 11.21 -16.05
CA THR A 236 2.47 11.02 -14.68
C THR A 236 1.80 12.26 -14.13
N GLU A 237 0.66 12.04 -13.49
CA GLU A 237 -0.13 13.04 -12.78
C GLU A 237 -0.29 12.65 -11.32
N LEU A 238 -0.34 13.68 -10.48
CA LEU A 238 -0.39 13.54 -9.03
C LEU A 238 -1.63 14.27 -8.51
N TRP A 239 -2.49 13.53 -7.81
CA TRP A 239 -3.68 14.04 -7.15
C TRP A 239 -3.48 14.07 -5.64
N ASP A 240 -3.86 15.19 -5.02
CA ASP A 240 -3.66 15.44 -3.60
C ASP A 240 -4.92 15.14 -2.79
N MET A 241 -4.89 14.05 -2.04
CA MET A 241 -5.95 13.67 -1.11
C MET A 241 -6.04 14.59 0.12
N SER A 242 -5.00 15.37 0.42
CA SER A 242 -4.99 16.29 1.55
C SER A 242 -5.80 17.55 1.25
N THR A 243 -5.57 18.17 0.08
CA THR A 243 -6.26 19.40 -0.32
C THR A 243 -7.52 19.14 -1.14
N GLY A 244 -7.71 17.91 -1.63
CA GLY A 244 -8.77 17.60 -2.59
C GLY A 244 -8.47 18.19 -3.98
N ASN A 245 -7.19 18.39 -4.31
CA ASN A 245 -6.80 18.89 -5.62
C ASN A 245 -6.67 17.73 -6.61
N PHE A 246 -7.66 17.62 -7.50
CA PHE A 246 -7.73 16.63 -8.58
C PHE A 246 -7.56 17.29 -9.96
N ASN A 247 -6.86 18.44 -10.01
CA ASN A 247 -6.62 19.24 -11.23
C ASN A 247 -7.92 19.60 -11.99
N GLY A 248 -9.01 19.82 -11.27
CA GLY A 248 -10.32 20.14 -11.85
C GLY A 248 -11.03 18.95 -12.51
N CYS A 249 -10.50 17.73 -12.38
CA CYS A 249 -11.17 16.53 -12.93
C CYS A 249 -12.47 16.20 -12.20
N ASP A 250 -12.65 16.70 -10.97
CA ASP A 250 -13.88 16.61 -10.19
C ASP A 250 -14.97 17.61 -10.63
N GLU A 251 -14.65 18.53 -11.55
CA GLU A 251 -15.59 19.45 -12.18
C GLU A 251 -16.03 18.92 -13.56
N ASP A 252 -17.20 19.37 -14.05
CA ASP A 252 -17.79 18.91 -15.33
C ASP A 252 -17.07 19.42 -16.60
N VAL A 253 -15.91 20.09 -16.46
CA VAL A 253 -15.31 20.89 -17.53
C VAL A 253 -13.99 20.30 -18.04
N GLY A 254 -14.04 19.59 -19.18
CA GLY A 254 -12.93 19.44 -20.13
C GLY A 254 -11.57 18.96 -19.60
N ALA A 255 -11.53 18.35 -18.42
CA ALA A 255 -10.28 18.00 -17.76
C ALA A 255 -9.54 16.90 -18.52
N SER A 256 -8.23 17.07 -18.69
CA SER A 256 -7.35 16.10 -19.31
C SER A 256 -6.47 15.49 -18.22
N VAL A 257 -6.60 14.18 -18.01
CA VAL A 257 -5.73 13.43 -17.10
C VAL A 257 -4.59 12.76 -17.89
N ARG A 258 -3.39 12.68 -17.30
CA ARG A 258 -2.30 11.86 -17.79
C ARG A 258 -2.61 10.36 -17.61
N PRO A 259 -2.04 9.46 -18.43
CA PRO A 259 -2.34 8.04 -18.36
C PRO A 259 -1.85 7.36 -17.08
N VAL A 260 -0.84 7.92 -16.40
CA VAL A 260 -0.33 7.42 -15.11
C VAL A 260 -0.78 8.35 -13.99
N LEU A 261 -1.61 7.85 -13.11
CA LEU A 261 -2.19 8.62 -12.02
C LEU A 261 -1.71 8.10 -10.65
N VAL A 262 -1.26 9.02 -9.81
CA VAL A 262 -0.90 8.74 -8.42
C VAL A 262 -1.75 9.60 -7.50
N ILE A 263 -2.44 8.95 -6.58
CA ILE A 263 -3.36 9.57 -5.64
C ILE A 263 -2.81 9.35 -4.24
N ALA A 264 -2.43 10.44 -3.57
CA ALA A 264 -1.77 10.38 -2.27
C ALA A 264 -2.09 11.64 -1.44
N PRO A 265 -2.06 11.57 -0.09
CA PRO A 265 -2.06 12.76 0.74
C PRO A 265 -0.68 13.43 0.68
N ILE A 266 -0.57 14.60 0.05
CA ILE A 266 0.67 15.37 -0.08
C ILE A 266 0.72 16.43 1.01
N ARG A 267 1.94 16.79 1.44
CA ARG A 267 2.24 17.68 2.59
C ARG A 267 1.18 18.76 2.84
N MET A 268 0.57 18.73 4.03
CA MET A 268 -0.07 19.92 4.61
C MET A 268 0.89 20.54 5.62
N SER A 269 1.15 21.84 5.52
CA SER A 269 1.88 22.61 6.54
C SER A 269 1.03 22.88 7.80
N GLY A 270 0.08 22.00 8.13
CA GLY A 270 -0.93 22.21 9.17
C GLY A 270 -1.48 20.91 9.76
N SER A 271 -2.46 21.05 10.66
CA SER A 271 -3.12 19.93 11.35
C SER A 271 -3.69 18.91 10.36
N PRO A 272 -3.61 17.59 10.64
CA PRO A 272 -4.20 16.56 9.79
C PRO A 272 -5.65 16.89 9.43
N LEU A 273 -6.03 16.61 8.18
CA LEU A 273 -7.39 16.84 7.71
C LEU A 273 -8.37 16.09 8.62
N ASP A 274 -9.46 16.75 9.00
CA ASP A 274 -10.50 16.10 9.79
C ASP A 274 -11.16 14.98 8.99
N TYR A 275 -11.86 14.05 9.65
CA TYR A 275 -12.49 12.95 8.94
C TYR A 275 -13.55 13.41 7.93
N THR A 276 -14.17 14.58 8.15
CA THR A 276 -15.14 15.17 7.21
C THR A 276 -14.46 15.57 5.90
N GLY A 277 -13.32 16.25 5.97
CA GLY A 277 -12.52 16.60 4.81
C GLY A 277 -11.99 15.35 4.10
N GLN A 278 -11.47 14.38 4.85
CA GLN A 278 -10.94 13.13 4.26
C GLN A 278 -12.01 12.38 3.45
N ILE A 279 -13.23 12.26 3.97
CA ILE A 279 -14.30 11.57 3.25
C ILE A 279 -14.84 12.38 2.06
N LYS A 280 -14.87 13.71 2.16
CA LYS A 280 -15.23 14.59 1.04
C LYS A 280 -14.19 14.52 -0.09
N ASN A 281 -12.90 14.48 0.26
CA ASN A 281 -11.83 14.33 -0.73
C ASN A 281 -11.88 12.94 -1.38
N LEU A 282 -12.23 11.88 -0.64
CA LEU A 282 -12.47 10.56 -1.23
C LEU A 282 -13.67 10.58 -2.21
N TYR A 283 -14.74 11.29 -1.87
CA TYR A 283 -15.88 11.50 -2.76
C TYR A 283 -15.48 12.24 -4.04
N ALA A 284 -14.80 13.39 -3.92
CA ALA A 284 -14.33 14.18 -5.06
C ALA A 284 -13.32 13.41 -5.92
N MET A 285 -12.39 12.66 -5.32
CA MET A 285 -11.51 11.72 -6.03
C MET A 285 -12.31 10.67 -6.82
N SER A 286 -13.40 10.14 -6.24
CA SER A 286 -14.23 9.13 -6.90
C SER A 286 -15.00 9.72 -8.09
N LEU A 287 -15.47 10.97 -7.98
CA LEU A 287 -16.07 11.73 -9.07
C LEU A 287 -15.05 12.03 -10.17
N ALA A 288 -13.88 12.56 -9.81
CA ALA A 288 -12.79 12.84 -10.74
C ALA A 288 -12.39 11.58 -11.53
N THR A 289 -12.19 10.48 -10.81
CA THR A 289 -11.85 9.19 -11.41
C THR A 289 -12.93 8.71 -12.37
N ASN A 290 -14.22 8.91 -12.05
CA ASN A 290 -15.33 8.55 -12.94
C ASN A 290 -15.32 9.39 -14.21
N ASN A 291 -15.04 10.69 -14.11
CA ASN A 291 -15.04 11.62 -15.24
C ASN A 291 -13.94 11.31 -16.25
N VAL A 292 -12.78 10.81 -15.80
CA VAL A 292 -11.61 10.54 -16.65
C VAL A 292 -11.25 9.06 -16.76
N ALA A 293 -12.16 8.15 -16.39
CA ALA A 293 -11.88 6.72 -16.21
C ALA A 293 -11.25 6.06 -17.45
N ASP A 294 -11.70 6.45 -18.65
CA ASP A 294 -11.21 5.88 -19.91
C ASP A 294 -9.77 6.29 -20.24
N ASN A 295 -9.26 7.38 -19.65
CA ASN A 295 -7.92 7.89 -19.92
C ASN A 295 -6.86 7.25 -19.00
N ILE A 296 -7.30 6.62 -17.92
CA ILE A 296 -6.43 6.03 -16.89
C ILE A 296 -5.91 4.67 -17.36
N ARG A 297 -4.59 4.52 -17.41
CA ARG A 297 -3.90 3.23 -17.64
C ARG A 297 -3.21 2.71 -16.41
N ASN A 298 -2.63 3.61 -15.63
CA ASN A 298 -2.07 3.27 -14.35
C ASN A 298 -2.72 4.12 -13.29
N ILE A 299 -3.17 3.50 -12.21
CA ILE A 299 -3.64 4.21 -11.04
C ILE A 299 -2.99 3.66 -9.79
N GLN A 300 -2.59 4.55 -8.89
CA GLN A 300 -1.92 4.19 -7.66
C GLN A 300 -2.53 4.91 -6.49
N PHE A 301 -3.05 4.15 -5.53
CA PHE A 301 -3.63 4.67 -4.31
C PHE A 301 -2.65 4.51 -3.15
N HIS A 302 -2.21 5.63 -2.58
CA HIS A 302 -1.27 5.66 -1.47
C HIS A 302 -1.95 6.22 -0.22
N ARG A 303 -2.01 5.41 0.85
CA ARG A 303 -2.40 5.86 2.21
C ARG A 303 -3.74 6.59 2.27
N ILE A 304 -4.70 6.17 1.47
CA ILE A 304 -6.02 6.78 1.46
C ILE A 304 -6.81 6.24 2.66
N PRO A 305 -7.12 7.06 3.69
CA PRO A 305 -7.59 6.54 4.99
C PRO A 305 -8.93 5.82 4.94
N PHE A 306 -9.80 6.22 4.01
CA PHE A 306 -11.16 5.70 3.87
C PHE A 306 -11.33 4.78 2.65
N LEU A 307 -10.26 4.46 1.90
CA LEU A 307 -10.35 3.59 0.74
C LEU A 307 -10.58 2.14 1.17
N THR A 308 -11.56 1.48 0.57
CA THR A 308 -11.87 0.06 0.80
C THR A 308 -11.93 -0.69 -0.52
N THR A 309 -11.82 -2.02 -0.48
CA THR A 309 -12.01 -2.87 -1.66
C THR A 309 -13.40 -2.73 -2.27
N ASN A 310 -14.45 -2.48 -1.48
CA ASN A 310 -15.80 -2.26 -2.00
C ASN A 310 -15.90 -1.00 -2.86
N LEU A 311 -15.19 0.08 -2.51
CA LEU A 311 -15.13 1.27 -3.36
C LEU A 311 -14.31 1.01 -4.63
N LEU A 312 -13.21 0.25 -4.52
CA LEU A 312 -12.42 -0.15 -5.69
C LEU A 312 -13.23 -1.03 -6.65
N ASP A 313 -14.08 -1.91 -6.14
CA ASP A 313 -15.00 -2.76 -6.93
C ASP A 313 -15.95 -1.92 -7.79
N LEU A 314 -16.27 -0.68 -7.37
CA LEU A 314 -17.06 0.28 -8.16
C LEU A 314 -16.20 1.09 -9.15
N LEU A 315 -15.00 1.52 -8.74
CA LEU A 315 -14.14 2.42 -9.52
C LEU A 315 -13.43 1.69 -10.66
N ILE A 316 -12.78 0.57 -10.36
CA ILE A 316 -11.86 -0.11 -11.29
C ILE A 316 -12.56 -0.61 -12.57
N PRO A 317 -13.80 -1.17 -12.52
CA PRO A 317 -14.48 -1.58 -13.74
C PRO A 317 -14.69 -0.44 -14.76
N LYS A 318 -14.84 0.80 -14.29
CA LYS A 318 -15.01 1.97 -15.17
C LYS A 318 -13.75 2.32 -15.97
N MET A 319 -12.56 1.94 -15.49
CA MET A 319 -11.29 2.23 -16.15
C MET A 319 -10.97 1.18 -17.23
N ARG A 320 -11.58 1.31 -18.41
CA ARG A 320 -11.48 0.29 -19.48
C ARG A 320 -10.07 0.07 -20.03
N ASN A 321 -9.21 1.07 -19.90
CA ASN A 321 -7.83 1.05 -20.37
C ASN A 321 -6.81 0.78 -19.26
N LEU A 322 -7.26 0.38 -18.06
CA LEU A 322 -6.36 0.08 -16.96
C LEU A 322 -5.43 -1.10 -17.30
N GLU A 323 -4.14 -0.88 -17.09
CA GLU A 323 -3.04 -1.82 -17.25
C GLU A 323 -2.35 -2.09 -15.91
N HIS A 324 -2.28 -1.11 -15.00
CA HIS A 324 -1.67 -1.28 -13.69
C HIS A 324 -2.50 -0.68 -12.55
N LEU A 325 -2.75 -1.48 -11.51
CA LEU A 325 -3.37 -1.06 -10.26
C LEU A 325 -2.34 -1.15 -9.13
N GLY A 326 -2.01 0.00 -8.53
CA GLY A 326 -1.19 0.10 -7.33
C GLY A 326 -2.05 0.40 -6.10
N VAL A 327 -1.89 -0.39 -5.02
CA VAL A 327 -2.52 -0.09 -3.72
C VAL A 327 -1.46 -0.19 -2.63
N TYR A 328 -1.19 0.92 -1.95
CA TYR A 328 -0.07 1.03 -1.02
C TYR A 328 -0.51 1.61 0.31
N LYS A 329 -0.42 0.80 1.37
CA LYS A 329 -0.64 1.21 2.77
C LYS A 329 -1.97 1.96 2.99
N CYS A 330 -3.01 1.60 2.25
CA CYS A 330 -4.35 2.10 2.50
C CYS A 330 -4.88 1.43 3.77
N GLU A 331 -5.30 2.24 4.75
CA GLU A 331 -5.50 1.78 6.13
C GLU A 331 -6.57 0.68 6.26
N LEU A 332 -7.62 0.74 5.44
CA LEU A 332 -8.75 -0.20 5.47
C LEU A 332 -8.60 -1.34 4.44
N ILE A 333 -7.45 -1.44 3.75
CA ILE A 333 -7.13 -2.54 2.84
C ILE A 333 -5.93 -3.30 3.39
N HIS A 334 -6.19 -4.49 3.90
CA HIS A 334 -5.19 -5.32 4.56
C HIS A 334 -4.82 -6.54 3.72
N PHE A 335 -3.84 -7.31 4.17
CA PHE A 335 -3.35 -8.50 3.47
C PHE A 335 -4.45 -9.53 3.15
N GLY A 336 -5.45 -9.68 4.03
CA GLY A 336 -6.61 -10.55 3.80
C GLY A 336 -7.47 -10.18 2.59
N ASP A 337 -7.35 -8.96 2.05
CA ASP A 337 -8.13 -8.49 0.90
C ASP A 337 -7.44 -8.77 -0.44
N THR A 338 -6.27 -9.43 -0.44
CA THR A 338 -5.50 -9.72 -1.66
C THR A 338 -6.34 -10.46 -2.71
N LEU A 339 -7.11 -11.48 -2.30
CA LEU A 339 -7.97 -12.23 -3.23
C LEU A 339 -9.10 -11.37 -3.79
N THR A 340 -9.69 -10.50 -2.96
CA THR A 340 -10.72 -9.55 -3.39
C THR A 340 -10.16 -8.55 -4.41
N LEU A 341 -8.97 -8.00 -4.19
CA LEU A 341 -8.31 -7.13 -5.17
C LEU A 341 -8.06 -7.85 -6.49
N MET A 342 -7.62 -9.12 -6.43
CA MET A 342 -7.44 -9.95 -7.62
C MET A 342 -8.76 -10.27 -8.32
N ASP A 343 -9.88 -10.35 -7.61
CA ASP A 343 -11.20 -10.55 -8.21
C ASP A 343 -11.71 -9.26 -8.88
N ILE A 344 -11.50 -8.09 -8.27
CA ILE A 344 -11.86 -6.78 -8.85
C ILE A 344 -11.20 -6.58 -10.22
N ILE A 345 -9.90 -6.92 -10.35
CA ILE A 345 -9.18 -6.74 -11.61
C ILE A 345 -9.49 -7.81 -12.68
N LYS A 346 -10.28 -8.84 -12.36
CA LYS A 346 -10.76 -9.83 -13.35
C LYS A 346 -11.97 -9.36 -14.15
N ILE A 347 -12.72 -8.37 -13.64
CA ILE A 347 -14.06 -8.05 -14.13
C ILE A 347 -14.04 -7.68 -15.62
N ASP A 348 -15.06 -8.21 -16.32
CA ASP A 348 -15.40 -8.18 -17.75
C ASP A 348 -14.63 -7.13 -18.59
N ARG A 349 -13.40 -7.48 -18.94
CA ARG A 349 -12.62 -6.82 -19.98
C ARG A 349 -12.93 -7.51 -21.31
N PRO A 350 -12.78 -6.83 -22.45
CA PRO A 350 -12.82 -7.49 -23.76
C PRO A 350 -11.99 -8.77 -23.72
N LEU A 351 -12.44 -9.85 -24.37
CA LEU A 351 -11.82 -11.18 -24.31
C LEU A 351 -10.29 -11.15 -24.51
N GLU A 352 -9.82 -10.22 -25.33
CA GLU A 352 -8.40 -9.98 -25.67
C GLU A 352 -7.57 -9.36 -24.52
N LYS A 353 -8.22 -8.73 -23.52
CA LYS A 353 -7.61 -8.06 -22.36
C LYS A 353 -7.93 -8.75 -21.02
N LYS A 354 -8.45 -9.98 -21.04
CA LYS A 354 -8.69 -10.75 -19.82
C LYS A 354 -7.36 -11.03 -19.10
N HIS A 355 -7.26 -10.64 -17.83
CA HIS A 355 -6.01 -10.69 -17.03
C HIS A 355 -4.89 -9.73 -17.47
N SER A 356 -5.22 -8.62 -18.15
CA SER A 356 -4.23 -7.63 -18.58
C SER A 356 -3.76 -6.68 -17.48
N VAL A 357 -4.48 -6.60 -16.35
CA VAL A 357 -4.17 -5.64 -15.28
C VAL A 357 -3.14 -6.24 -14.33
N ASN A 358 -1.95 -5.63 -14.28
CA ASN A 358 -0.95 -5.95 -13.28
C ASN A 358 -1.32 -5.32 -11.93
N LEU A 359 -1.27 -6.11 -10.86
CA LEU A 359 -1.55 -5.65 -9.50
C LEU A 359 -0.24 -5.50 -8.72
N ASP A 360 0.07 -4.29 -8.29
CA ASP A 360 1.16 -4.01 -7.35
C ASP A 360 0.57 -3.61 -5.98
N PHE A 361 0.78 -4.45 -4.98
CA PHE A 361 0.09 -4.34 -3.70
C PHE A 361 1.07 -4.34 -2.54
N TYR A 362 1.07 -3.27 -1.74
CA TYR A 362 1.71 -3.21 -0.44
C TYR A 362 0.62 -3.08 0.63
N PRO A 363 0.20 -4.18 1.28
CA PRO A 363 -0.80 -4.11 2.34
C PRO A 363 -0.41 -3.14 3.45
N ASN A 364 -1.39 -2.66 4.23
CA ASN A 364 -1.07 -1.88 5.41
C ASN A 364 -0.06 -2.62 6.32
N PHE A 365 0.96 -1.90 6.79
CA PHE A 365 2.04 -2.46 7.60
C PHE A 365 2.12 -1.72 8.93
N HIS A 366 1.96 -2.47 10.01
CA HIS A 366 1.98 -1.96 11.37
C HIS A 366 3.40 -2.03 11.95
N ARG A 367 4.05 -0.86 12.01
CA ARG A 367 5.38 -0.70 12.65
C ARG A 367 5.32 -0.83 14.17
N GLY A 368 4.15 -0.63 14.78
CA GLY A 368 4.03 -0.53 16.22
C GLY A 368 4.82 0.67 16.79
N PRO A 369 4.76 0.88 18.12
CA PRO A 369 5.54 1.90 18.80
C PRO A 369 7.03 1.54 18.86
N ILE A 370 7.89 2.55 18.98
CA ILE A 370 9.32 2.38 19.28
C ILE A 370 9.42 1.67 20.65
N PRO A 371 10.27 0.64 20.81
CA PRO A 371 10.38 -0.11 22.05
C PRO A 371 10.78 0.80 23.21
N GLY A 372 9.91 0.94 24.19
CA GLY A 372 10.16 1.69 25.42
C GLY A 372 10.20 0.77 26.66
N PRO A 373 10.66 1.27 27.82
CA PRO A 373 10.87 0.48 29.04
C PRO A 373 9.58 -0.12 29.65
N GLN A 374 8.39 0.29 29.17
CA GLN A 374 7.10 -0.18 29.67
C GLN A 374 6.35 -0.96 28.59
N TYR A 375 6.51 -2.29 28.56
CA TYR A 375 5.57 -3.26 27.99
C TYR A 375 5.04 -3.04 26.55
N TYR A 376 5.80 -2.35 25.70
CA TYR A 376 5.53 -2.27 24.26
C TYR A 376 6.19 -3.44 23.54
N ALA A 377 5.44 -4.09 22.66
CA ALA A 377 5.87 -5.34 22.04
C ALA A 377 6.85 -5.13 20.89
N GLY A 378 6.71 -4.01 20.17
CA GLY A 378 7.41 -3.75 18.91
C GLY A 378 6.55 -4.06 17.68
N PRO A 379 7.17 -4.10 16.48
CA PRO A 379 6.47 -4.32 15.22
C PRO A 379 5.98 -5.76 15.07
N TYR A 380 4.66 -5.98 14.96
CA TYR A 380 4.10 -7.25 14.46
C TYR A 380 4.03 -7.28 12.92
N GLY A 381 4.11 -6.11 12.27
CA GLY A 381 4.09 -5.96 10.81
C GLY A 381 2.69 -6.07 10.21
N VAL A 382 1.91 -7.07 10.60
CA VAL A 382 0.59 -7.36 9.98
C VAL A 382 -0.59 -6.90 10.82
N THR A 383 -0.48 -6.98 12.15
CA THR A 383 -1.51 -6.53 13.09
C THR A 383 -0.99 -5.39 13.94
N TRP A 384 -1.88 -4.56 14.49
CA TRP A 384 -1.46 -3.54 15.44
C TRP A 384 -1.10 -4.14 16.80
N ASP A 385 -1.90 -5.08 17.29
CA ASP A 385 -1.79 -5.71 18.62
C ASP A 385 -1.40 -7.19 18.56
N ASN A 386 -1.03 -7.75 19.72
CA ASN A 386 -0.94 -9.20 19.91
C ASN A 386 -2.33 -9.81 19.78
N TRP A 387 -2.54 -10.70 18.82
CA TRP A 387 -3.79 -11.44 18.68
C TRP A 387 -3.73 -12.86 19.24
N ASN A 388 -2.64 -13.21 19.93
CA ASN A 388 -2.39 -14.53 20.51
C ASN A 388 -2.33 -15.66 19.49
N GLY A 389 -1.89 -15.36 18.27
CA GLY A 389 -1.72 -16.35 17.21
C GLY A 389 -0.46 -16.14 16.40
N ASN A 390 -0.13 -17.15 15.60
CA ASN A 390 1.08 -17.16 14.79
C ASN A 390 0.81 -16.48 13.43
N SER A 391 1.11 -15.17 13.34
CA SER A 391 0.93 -14.41 12.09
C SER A 391 1.73 -14.98 10.93
N LEU A 392 2.94 -15.52 11.15
CA LEU A 392 3.74 -16.17 10.11
C LEU A 392 2.95 -17.30 9.43
N LEU A 393 2.41 -18.22 10.24
CA LEU A 393 1.60 -19.34 9.74
C LEU A 393 0.29 -18.86 9.12
N GLY A 394 -0.31 -17.78 9.64
CA GLY A 394 -1.51 -17.15 9.05
C GLY A 394 -1.24 -16.61 7.65
N ILE A 395 -0.15 -15.86 7.47
CA ILE A 395 0.30 -15.32 6.18
C ILE A 395 0.58 -16.47 5.22
N TRP A 396 1.41 -17.44 5.59
CA TRP A 396 1.72 -18.57 4.70
C TRP A 396 0.50 -19.43 4.35
N CYS A 397 -0.44 -19.61 5.28
CA CYS A 397 -1.71 -20.28 5.00
C CYS A 397 -2.50 -19.56 3.91
N MET A 398 -2.61 -18.23 3.97
CA MET A 398 -3.28 -17.45 2.93
C MET A 398 -2.48 -17.43 1.62
N MET A 399 -1.17 -17.31 1.68
CA MET A 399 -0.27 -17.34 0.52
C MET A 399 -0.39 -18.63 -0.28
N SER A 400 -0.60 -19.77 0.38
CA SER A 400 -0.84 -21.06 -0.30
C SER A 400 -2.08 -21.05 -1.20
N SER A 401 -3.01 -20.10 -1.03
CA SER A 401 -4.10 -19.84 -1.97
C SER A 401 -3.83 -18.69 -2.93
N ILE A 402 -3.23 -17.61 -2.45
CA ILE A 402 -2.97 -16.40 -3.25
C ILE A 402 -2.01 -16.70 -4.39
N LEU A 403 -0.87 -17.34 -4.12
CA LEU A 403 0.21 -17.50 -5.12
C LEU A 403 -0.21 -18.31 -6.36
N PRO A 404 -0.89 -19.47 -6.23
CA PRO A 404 -1.34 -20.20 -7.42
C PRO A 404 -2.35 -19.41 -8.25
N ILE A 405 -3.22 -18.61 -7.60
CA ILE A 405 -4.21 -17.78 -8.30
C ILE A 405 -3.50 -16.61 -9.00
N ALA A 406 -2.52 -15.97 -8.36
CA ALA A 406 -1.77 -14.85 -8.91
C ALA A 406 -0.97 -15.28 -10.14
N ARG A 407 -0.27 -16.42 -10.05
CA ARG A 407 0.47 -17.01 -11.18
C ARG A 407 -0.42 -17.30 -12.39
N ARG A 408 -1.65 -17.80 -12.17
CA ARG A 408 -2.62 -18.03 -13.26
C ARG A 408 -3.12 -16.73 -13.92
N GLN A 409 -3.06 -15.61 -13.21
CA GLN A 409 -3.43 -14.29 -13.71
C GLN A 409 -2.23 -13.51 -14.26
N GLY A 410 -1.02 -14.08 -14.26
CA GLY A 410 0.19 -13.35 -14.67
C GLY A 410 0.64 -12.28 -13.68
N ILE A 411 0.13 -12.28 -12.45
CA ILE A 411 0.51 -11.33 -11.40
C ILE A 411 1.73 -11.86 -10.66
N ASP A 412 2.77 -11.04 -10.56
CA ASP A 412 3.99 -11.36 -9.85
C ASP A 412 3.98 -10.78 -8.43
N PHE A 413 3.93 -11.66 -7.44
CA PHE A 413 4.06 -11.32 -6.02
C PHE A 413 5.37 -11.83 -5.39
N THR A 414 6.24 -12.45 -6.19
CA THR A 414 7.38 -13.23 -5.68
C THR A 414 8.73 -12.61 -6.01
N SER A 415 8.84 -11.90 -7.12
CA SER A 415 10.09 -11.23 -7.51
C SER A 415 10.44 -10.10 -6.54
N LYS A 416 11.75 -9.98 -6.24
CA LYS A 416 12.30 -9.00 -5.29
C LYS A 416 11.93 -7.53 -5.59
N GLY A 417 11.63 -7.21 -6.85
CA GLY A 417 11.25 -5.86 -7.27
C GLY A 417 9.77 -5.49 -7.09
N THR A 418 8.92 -6.41 -6.60
CA THR A 418 7.48 -6.17 -6.42
C THR A 418 7.19 -5.65 -5.01
N MET A 419 6.18 -4.78 -4.85
CA MET A 419 5.89 -4.26 -3.51
C MET A 419 5.31 -5.30 -2.57
N PHE A 420 4.62 -6.29 -3.11
CA PHE A 420 4.11 -7.39 -2.31
C PHE A 420 5.24 -8.23 -1.73
N ARG A 421 6.28 -8.52 -2.54
CA ARG A 421 7.49 -9.19 -2.05
C ARG A 421 8.18 -8.33 -0.99
N LYS A 422 8.33 -7.03 -1.24
CA LYS A 422 8.89 -6.11 -0.25
C LYS A 422 8.12 -6.11 1.06
N TRP A 423 6.78 -6.15 1.03
CA TRP A 423 5.96 -6.25 2.25
C TRP A 423 6.23 -7.56 3.01
N LEU A 424 6.42 -8.68 2.32
CA LEU A 424 6.83 -9.93 2.96
C LEU A 424 8.22 -9.80 3.60
N ASP A 425 9.18 -9.20 2.89
CA ASP A 425 10.54 -9.00 3.37
C ASP A 425 10.57 -8.07 4.59
N ASP A 426 9.74 -7.02 4.61
CA ASP A 426 9.56 -6.11 5.75
C ASP A 426 8.83 -6.80 6.91
N GLY A 427 7.92 -7.72 6.61
CA GLY A 427 7.05 -8.47 7.53
C GLY A 427 7.73 -9.47 8.45
N PRO A 428 6.91 -10.28 9.16
CA PRO A 428 7.38 -11.34 10.04
C PRO A 428 7.81 -12.60 9.26
N CYS A 429 7.78 -12.59 7.93
CA CYS A 429 8.05 -13.75 7.08
C CYS A 429 9.55 -14.04 6.93
N TRP A 430 9.93 -15.31 7.12
CA TRP A 430 11.31 -15.77 7.01
C TRP A 430 11.48 -16.60 5.73
N ARG A 431 12.69 -16.63 5.18
CA ARG A 431 13.06 -17.48 4.03
C ARG A 431 12.05 -17.41 2.89
N ILE A 432 11.65 -16.19 2.54
CA ILE A 432 10.50 -15.93 1.67
C ILE A 432 10.69 -16.59 0.31
N GLU A 433 11.87 -16.47 -0.30
CA GLU A 433 12.15 -17.07 -1.60
C GLU A 433 12.03 -18.60 -1.59
N GLU A 434 12.67 -19.27 -0.62
CA GLU A 434 12.59 -20.74 -0.43
C GLU A 434 11.12 -21.16 -0.24
N THR A 435 10.38 -20.44 0.60
CA THR A 435 8.99 -20.77 0.97
C THR A 435 8.02 -20.54 -0.20
N THR A 436 8.16 -19.44 -0.94
CA THR A 436 7.30 -19.17 -2.11
C THR A 436 7.52 -20.19 -3.22
N LYS A 437 8.76 -20.63 -3.44
CA LYS A 437 9.08 -21.70 -4.40
C LYS A 437 8.43 -23.02 -3.98
N ALA A 438 8.57 -23.39 -2.71
CA ALA A 438 7.96 -24.60 -2.16
C ALA A 438 6.41 -24.59 -2.24
N LEU A 439 5.77 -23.45 -1.96
CA LEU A 439 4.31 -23.31 -2.05
C LEU A 439 3.76 -23.41 -3.48
N LEU A 440 4.57 -23.04 -4.48
CA LEU A 440 4.20 -23.09 -5.89
C LEU A 440 4.50 -24.44 -6.55
N ASP A 441 5.25 -25.31 -5.87
CA ASP A 441 5.61 -26.64 -6.34
C ASP A 441 4.67 -27.71 -5.75
N PRO A 442 3.78 -28.32 -6.55
CA PRO A 442 2.85 -29.34 -6.06
C PRO A 442 3.54 -30.65 -5.67
N THR A 443 4.81 -30.86 -6.07
CA THR A 443 5.60 -32.05 -5.78
C THR A 443 6.48 -31.91 -4.54
N TYR A 444 6.50 -30.72 -3.94
CA TYR A 444 7.31 -30.43 -2.77
C TYR A 444 6.90 -31.28 -1.57
N ASP A 445 7.89 -31.85 -0.87
CA ASP A 445 7.63 -32.70 0.30
C ASP A 445 6.87 -31.92 1.39
N THR A 446 5.73 -32.48 1.82
CA THR A 446 4.85 -31.80 2.78
C THR A 446 5.50 -31.67 4.16
N THR A 447 6.40 -32.58 4.51
CA THR A 447 7.17 -32.52 5.77
C THR A 447 8.18 -31.38 5.73
N ALA A 448 8.93 -31.27 4.64
CA ALA A 448 9.84 -30.17 4.38
C ALA A 448 9.10 -28.82 4.34
N LEU A 449 7.94 -28.76 3.69
CA LEU A 449 7.12 -27.55 3.65
C LEU A 449 6.65 -27.15 5.06
N ALA A 450 6.15 -28.10 5.86
CA ALA A 450 5.69 -27.83 7.22
C ALA A 450 6.83 -27.31 8.11
N ALA A 451 8.03 -27.89 7.99
CA ALA A 451 9.22 -27.40 8.69
C ALA A 451 9.59 -25.98 8.20
N LEU A 452 9.57 -25.73 6.89
CA LEU A 452 9.96 -24.47 6.27
C LEU A 452 9.02 -23.32 6.66
N VAL A 453 7.70 -23.51 6.63
CA VAL A 453 6.74 -22.46 7.03
C VAL A 453 6.76 -22.15 8.54
N ASP A 454 7.23 -23.09 9.37
CA ASP A 454 7.45 -22.91 10.81
C ASP A 454 8.93 -22.62 11.14
N CYS A 455 9.70 -22.09 10.20
CA CYS A 455 11.15 -21.90 10.39
C CYS A 455 11.53 -20.87 11.47
N SER A 456 10.59 -20.06 11.96
CA SER A 456 10.80 -19.18 13.12
C SER A 456 10.84 -19.92 14.45
N ASN A 457 10.40 -21.18 14.49
CA ASN A 457 10.38 -21.98 15.71
C ASN A 457 11.82 -22.37 16.12
N PRO A 458 12.29 -21.94 17.32
CA PRO A 458 13.67 -22.13 17.74
C PRO A 458 14.05 -23.60 17.99
N GLN A 459 13.07 -24.50 18.05
CA GLN A 459 13.35 -25.93 18.26
C GLN A 459 13.92 -26.62 17.02
N HIS A 460 13.63 -26.12 15.82
CA HIS A 460 14.09 -26.74 14.59
C HIS A 460 14.60 -25.77 13.53
N HIS A 461 14.27 -24.47 13.58
CA HIS A 461 14.71 -23.48 12.60
C HIS A 461 14.49 -23.92 11.14
N GLY A 462 13.38 -24.61 10.89
CA GLY A 462 13.04 -25.21 9.59
C GLY A 462 13.86 -26.43 9.16
N SER A 463 14.68 -27.02 10.03
CA SER A 463 15.35 -28.30 9.78
C SER A 463 14.35 -29.45 9.83
N VAL A 464 14.22 -30.18 8.72
CA VAL A 464 13.34 -31.36 8.63
C VAL A 464 13.73 -32.41 9.67
N ARG A 465 15.02 -32.70 9.83
CA ARG A 465 15.52 -33.69 10.80
C ARG A 465 15.12 -33.35 12.25
N LEU A 466 15.19 -32.08 12.63
CA LEU A 466 14.81 -31.64 13.98
C LEU A 466 13.30 -31.57 14.12
N PHE A 467 12.60 -31.14 13.08
CA PHE A 467 11.14 -31.08 13.02
C PHE A 467 10.50 -32.47 13.15
N THR A 468 11.05 -33.49 12.49
CA THR A 468 10.56 -34.87 12.55
C THR A 468 11.02 -35.64 13.78
N GLY A 469 11.94 -35.08 14.56
CA GLY A 469 12.40 -35.62 15.82
C GLY A 469 11.37 -35.49 16.95
N HIS A 470 11.84 -35.42 18.19
CA HIS A 470 10.97 -35.29 19.35
C HIS A 470 10.48 -33.84 19.54
N ILE A 471 9.26 -33.55 19.11
CA ILE A 471 8.59 -32.27 19.43
C ILE A 471 7.98 -32.38 20.84
N GLY A 472 8.55 -31.66 21.81
CA GLY A 472 8.08 -31.68 23.20
C GLY A 472 6.59 -31.29 23.34
N ASN A 473 5.88 -32.03 24.19
CA ASN A 473 4.44 -31.88 24.49
C ASN A 473 3.48 -32.20 23.33
N ARG A 474 3.88 -33.06 22.38
CA ARG A 474 3.01 -33.55 21.28
C ARG A 474 3.16 -35.07 21.12
N PRO A 475 2.29 -35.89 21.75
CA PRO A 475 2.46 -37.35 21.76
C PRO A 475 2.35 -37.98 20.35
N GLU A 476 1.63 -37.36 19.42
CA GLU A 476 1.51 -37.81 18.02
C GLU A 476 2.70 -37.38 17.14
N GLY A 477 3.69 -36.68 17.71
CA GLY A 477 4.85 -36.16 16.99
C GLY A 477 4.48 -35.08 15.97
N TYR A 478 5.12 -35.13 14.80
CA TYR A 478 4.94 -34.16 13.72
C TYR A 478 3.85 -34.54 12.70
N LYS A 479 3.38 -35.80 12.67
CA LYS A 479 2.53 -36.33 11.58
C LYS A 479 1.27 -35.49 11.32
N TRP A 480 0.62 -35.02 12.39
CA TRP A 480 -0.55 -34.17 12.27
C TRP A 480 -0.26 -32.86 11.52
N THR A 481 0.97 -32.33 11.56
CA THR A 481 1.32 -31.09 10.86
C THR A 481 1.32 -31.23 9.34
N THR A 482 1.54 -32.46 8.84
CA THR A 482 1.63 -32.81 7.41
C THR A 482 0.33 -33.39 6.86
N GLU A 483 -0.59 -33.82 7.72
CA GLU A 483 -1.95 -34.23 7.35
C GLU A 483 -2.78 -33.03 6.87
N LYS A 484 -3.75 -33.25 5.98
CA LYS A 484 -4.66 -32.20 5.51
C LYS A 484 -5.97 -32.23 6.29
N PHE A 485 -6.45 -31.06 6.72
CA PHE A 485 -7.72 -30.89 7.42
C PHE A 485 -8.60 -29.84 6.73
N PRO A 486 -9.93 -30.03 6.69
CA PRO A 486 -10.84 -29.02 6.17
C PRO A 486 -10.97 -27.86 7.16
N CYS A 487 -10.78 -26.62 6.68
CA CYS A 487 -11.09 -25.44 7.49
C CYS A 487 -12.60 -25.19 7.50
N PHE A 488 -13.19 -25.00 8.68
CA PHE A 488 -14.62 -24.70 8.82
C PHE A 488 -15.04 -23.42 8.07
N ASN A 489 -14.19 -22.39 8.08
CA ASN A 489 -14.55 -21.08 7.53
C ASN A 489 -14.38 -21.02 6.00
N CYS A 490 -13.17 -21.28 5.49
CA CYS A 490 -12.91 -21.19 4.05
C CYS A 490 -13.10 -22.50 3.27
N ARG A 491 -13.45 -23.60 3.94
CA ARG A 491 -13.66 -24.95 3.37
C ARG A 491 -12.45 -25.57 2.67
N ALA A 492 -11.33 -24.86 2.58
CA ALA A 492 -10.10 -25.36 2.00
C ALA A 492 -9.45 -26.43 2.88
N HIS A 493 -8.90 -27.47 2.25
CA HIS A 493 -8.07 -28.47 2.90
C HIS A 493 -6.65 -27.93 3.07
N ARG A 494 -6.19 -27.75 4.30
CA ARG A 494 -4.88 -27.19 4.63
C ARG A 494 -4.04 -28.18 5.42
N LEU A 495 -2.73 -28.09 5.31
CA LEU A 495 -1.82 -28.84 6.18
C LEU A 495 -2.10 -28.51 7.65
N GLY A 496 -1.98 -29.50 8.53
CA GLY A 496 -2.24 -29.34 9.97
C GLY A 496 -1.40 -28.26 10.62
N ILE A 497 -0.18 -28.00 10.11
CA ILE A 497 0.67 -26.90 10.59
C ILE A 497 -0.05 -25.54 10.54
N PHE A 498 -1.03 -25.36 9.64
CA PHE A 498 -1.84 -24.16 9.53
C PHE A 498 -3.03 -24.11 10.49
N PHE A 499 -3.11 -24.99 11.48
CA PHE A 499 -4.15 -24.96 12.51
C PHE A 499 -3.52 -24.91 13.90
N TRP A 500 -4.29 -24.40 14.86
CA TRP A 500 -3.93 -24.57 16.26
C TRP A 500 -4.13 -26.05 16.65
N TYR A 501 -3.08 -26.66 17.21
CA TYR A 501 -3.11 -28.08 17.59
C TYR A 501 -4.26 -28.43 18.53
N GLY A 502 -4.65 -27.50 19.43
CA GLY A 502 -5.81 -27.65 20.31
C GLY A 502 -7.09 -27.96 19.53
N TYR A 503 -7.35 -27.22 18.44
CA TYR A 503 -8.53 -27.43 17.59
C TYR A 503 -8.51 -28.77 16.87
N ILE A 504 -7.35 -29.23 16.40
CA ILE A 504 -7.23 -30.56 15.78
C ILE A 504 -7.53 -31.64 16.82
N ARG A 505 -6.96 -31.53 18.03
CA ARG A 505 -7.16 -32.50 19.10
C ARG A 505 -8.62 -32.55 19.56
N GLU A 506 -9.26 -31.40 19.73
CA GLU A 506 -10.67 -31.30 20.08
C GLU A 506 -11.55 -31.92 18.98
N ALA A 507 -11.30 -31.61 17.70
CA ALA A 507 -12.03 -32.23 16.59
C ALA A 507 -11.89 -33.77 16.58
N ARG A 508 -10.68 -34.31 16.85
CA ARG A 508 -10.47 -35.76 16.99
C ARG A 508 -11.26 -36.36 18.15
N MET A 509 -11.35 -35.65 19.28
CA MET A 509 -12.13 -36.10 20.45
C MET A 509 -13.64 -36.08 20.21
N HIS A 510 -14.15 -35.17 19.37
CA HIS A 510 -15.57 -35.03 19.06
C HIS A 510 -16.07 -35.94 17.93
N GLY A 511 -15.35 -37.01 17.60
CA GLY A 511 -15.80 -38.03 16.66
C GLY A 511 -15.42 -37.80 15.20
N GLY A 512 -14.52 -36.85 14.90
CA GLY A 512 -13.89 -36.74 13.58
C GLY A 512 -13.83 -35.34 12.99
N PHE A 513 -13.32 -35.26 11.76
CA PHE A 513 -13.13 -34.03 10.99
C PHE A 513 -14.28 -33.76 10.03
N ASP A 514 -15.45 -34.32 10.30
CA ASP A 514 -16.64 -34.03 9.49
C ASP A 514 -16.79 -32.52 9.38
N ASN A 515 -17.17 -32.06 8.19
CA ASN A 515 -17.12 -30.66 7.72
C ASN A 515 -17.86 -29.63 8.62
N ASN A 516 -18.44 -30.07 9.73
CA ASN A 516 -19.24 -29.29 10.65
C ASN A 516 -18.57 -29.01 12.00
N TYR A 517 -17.33 -29.43 12.30
CA TYR A 517 -16.70 -29.00 13.55
C TYR A 517 -16.39 -27.50 13.51
N PRO A 518 -17.15 -26.64 14.22
CA PRO A 518 -17.08 -25.19 14.03
C PRO A 518 -15.79 -24.57 14.59
N GLY A 519 -15.08 -25.31 15.45
CA GLY A 519 -13.82 -24.89 16.05
C GLY A 519 -12.60 -25.04 15.13
N LEU A 520 -12.65 -25.84 14.06
CA LEU A 520 -11.48 -26.13 13.24
C LEU A 520 -11.22 -25.02 12.20
N LYS A 521 -10.66 -23.91 12.66
CA LYS A 521 -10.29 -22.76 11.82
C LYS A 521 -8.79 -22.74 11.57
N CYS A 522 -8.38 -22.57 10.31
CA CYS A 522 -6.97 -22.38 9.99
C CYS A 522 -6.48 -20.99 10.41
N TYR A 523 -5.16 -20.84 10.63
CA TYR A 523 -4.52 -19.58 10.99
C TYR A 523 -4.77 -18.47 9.96
N GLY A 524 -4.94 -18.82 8.67
CA GLY A 524 -5.29 -17.83 7.64
C GLY A 524 -6.65 -17.18 7.92
N CYS A 525 -7.69 -17.98 8.21
CA CYS A 525 -9.02 -17.45 8.53
C CYS A 525 -9.08 -16.77 9.90
N LEU A 526 -8.30 -17.24 10.87
CA LEU A 526 -8.18 -16.56 12.16
C LEU A 526 -7.54 -15.18 11.99
N LEU A 527 -6.43 -15.10 11.26
CA LEU A 527 -5.75 -13.84 10.98
C LEU A 527 -6.63 -12.87 10.17
N ASP A 528 -7.30 -13.34 9.11
CA ASP A 528 -8.24 -12.50 8.35
C ASP A 528 -9.38 -11.96 9.24
N GLY A 529 -9.93 -12.80 10.13
CA GLY A 529 -10.93 -12.36 11.11
C GLY A 529 -10.43 -11.30 12.08
N ILE A 530 -9.17 -11.41 12.51
CA ILE A 530 -8.51 -10.38 13.35
C ILE A 530 -8.35 -9.07 12.56
N LEU A 531 -7.80 -9.13 11.35
CA LEU A 531 -7.56 -7.95 10.51
C LEU A 531 -8.85 -7.18 10.19
N ARG A 532 -9.96 -7.89 9.96
CA ARG A 532 -11.28 -7.28 9.75
C ARG A 532 -11.87 -6.68 11.03
N GLY A 533 -11.52 -7.22 12.20
CA GLY A 533 -12.03 -6.81 13.51
C GLY A 533 -11.16 -5.79 14.24
N GLU A 534 -10.03 -5.41 13.65
CA GLU A 534 -9.07 -4.48 14.24
C GLU A 534 -9.67 -3.08 14.43
N GLN A 535 -9.55 -2.56 15.66
CA GLN A 535 -10.16 -1.29 16.08
C GLN A 535 -9.16 -0.15 16.25
N ASP A 536 -7.88 -0.40 15.96
CA ASP A 536 -6.83 0.62 15.97
C ASP A 536 -7.15 1.73 14.95
N HIS A 537 -6.71 2.96 15.23
CA HIS A 537 -6.83 4.08 14.28
C HIS A 537 -8.28 4.31 13.79
N TYR A 538 -9.27 3.98 14.62
CA TYR A 538 -10.70 4.07 14.29
C TYR A 538 -11.16 3.27 13.04
N LYS A 539 -10.39 2.27 12.57
CA LYS A 539 -10.69 1.47 11.36
C LYS A 539 -12.13 1.00 11.27
N VAL A 540 -12.68 0.37 12.32
CA VAL A 540 -14.07 -0.13 12.33
C VAL A 540 -15.09 1.00 12.09
N TYR A 541 -14.86 2.20 12.63
CA TYR A 541 -15.75 3.33 12.43
C TYR A 541 -15.65 3.87 11.00
N LYS A 542 -14.43 3.95 10.45
CA LYS A 542 -14.20 4.34 9.06
C LYS A 542 -14.86 3.36 8.09
N GLN A 543 -14.70 2.06 8.32
CA GLN A 543 -15.39 1.00 7.56
C GLN A 543 -16.90 1.15 7.62
N ARG A 544 -17.49 1.41 8.80
CA ARG A 544 -18.94 1.62 8.93
C ARG A 544 -19.45 2.86 8.18
N ILE A 545 -18.64 3.92 8.08
CA ILE A 545 -18.97 5.11 7.28
C ILE A 545 -19.03 4.74 5.80
N ILE A 546 -18.04 3.99 5.30
CA ILE A 546 -18.02 3.52 3.90
C ILE A 546 -19.13 2.50 3.63
N GLN A 547 -19.40 1.60 4.56
CA GLN A 547 -20.52 0.68 4.46
C GLN A 547 -21.84 1.43 4.37
N HIS A 548 -22.05 2.43 5.23
CA HIS A 548 -23.24 3.28 5.15
C HIS A 548 -23.36 4.00 3.81
N TRP A 549 -22.24 4.43 3.21
CA TRP A 549 -22.23 5.03 1.88
C TRP A 549 -22.65 4.01 0.80
N LEU A 550 -22.01 2.84 0.76
CA LEU A 550 -22.07 1.91 -0.37
C LEU A 550 -23.14 0.82 -0.28
N ILE A 551 -23.75 0.59 0.88
CA ILE A 551 -24.80 -0.43 1.04
C ILE A 551 -26.10 0.04 0.39
N ASP A 552 -26.75 -0.83 -0.37
CA ASP A 552 -28.04 -0.53 -0.98
C ASP A 552 -29.11 -0.30 0.09
N SER A 553 -29.80 0.83 0.00
CA SER A 553 -31.01 1.08 0.77
C SER A 553 -32.15 0.27 0.16
N SER A 554 -32.20 -1.03 0.46
CA SER A 554 -33.37 -1.83 0.12
C SER A 554 -34.59 -1.21 0.82
N PRO A 555 -35.64 -0.80 0.10
CA PRO A 555 -36.88 -0.33 0.72
C PRO A 555 -37.57 -1.42 1.53
N ASP A 556 -37.25 -2.69 1.23
CA ASP A 556 -37.76 -3.85 1.92
C ASP A 556 -36.66 -4.38 2.86
N ASN A 557 -36.78 -4.08 4.17
CA ASN A 557 -35.86 -4.48 5.25
C ASN A 557 -35.73 -6.02 5.44
N SER A 558 -36.13 -6.82 4.45
CA SER A 558 -36.28 -8.26 4.50
C SER A 558 -35.00 -9.04 4.20
N TYR A 559 -33.98 -8.40 3.60
CA TYR A 559 -32.69 -9.04 3.28
C TYR A 559 -31.49 -8.23 3.81
N PRO A 560 -30.38 -8.90 4.20
CA PRO A 560 -29.14 -8.22 4.52
C PRO A 560 -28.73 -7.40 3.31
N SER A 561 -28.65 -6.09 3.49
CA SER A 561 -28.45 -5.17 2.38
C SER A 561 -27.08 -5.40 1.74
N GLU A 562 -27.09 -5.72 0.45
CA GLU A 562 -25.89 -5.98 -0.33
C GLU A 562 -25.14 -4.67 -0.63
N PHE A 563 -23.84 -4.77 -0.89
CA PHE A 563 -23.07 -3.63 -1.36
C PHE A 563 -23.45 -3.32 -2.81
N ASN A 564 -23.62 -2.03 -3.13
CA ASN A 564 -23.62 -1.58 -4.51
C ASN A 564 -22.23 -1.89 -5.11
N LYS A 565 -22.20 -2.76 -6.12
CA LYS A 565 -20.96 -3.16 -6.82
C LYS A 565 -20.90 -2.69 -8.27
N THR A 566 -21.96 -2.08 -8.79
CA THR A 566 -22.11 -1.86 -10.24
C THR A 566 -22.43 -0.42 -10.62
N ASP A 567 -23.07 0.35 -9.75
CA ASP A 567 -23.61 1.68 -10.05
C ASP A 567 -22.85 2.78 -9.29
N LEU A 568 -21.68 3.14 -9.79
CA LEU A 568 -20.88 4.25 -9.26
C LEU A 568 -21.63 5.60 -9.31
N PRO A 569 -22.31 6.00 -10.40
CA PRO A 569 -23.11 7.23 -10.41
C PRO A 569 -24.16 7.29 -9.30
N ARG A 570 -24.83 6.18 -9.00
CA ARG A 570 -25.76 6.10 -7.86
C ARG A 570 -25.03 6.26 -6.52
N ALA A 571 -23.91 5.56 -6.31
CA ALA A 571 -23.12 5.73 -5.09
C ALA A 571 -22.69 7.20 -4.90
N LEU A 572 -22.30 7.90 -5.97
CA LEU A 572 -21.95 9.31 -5.92
C LEU A 572 -23.15 10.20 -5.53
N ARG A 573 -24.36 9.97 -6.05
CA ARG A 573 -25.57 10.70 -5.61
C ARG A 573 -25.92 10.42 -4.15
N GLU A 574 -25.86 9.14 -3.76
CA GLU A 574 -26.21 8.69 -2.41
C GLU A 574 -25.26 9.22 -1.33
N PHE A 575 -24.05 9.68 -1.68
CA PHE A 575 -23.13 10.28 -0.72
C PHE A 575 -23.77 11.44 0.08
N THR A 576 -24.46 12.33 -0.63
CA THR A 576 -25.15 13.48 -0.05
C THR A 576 -26.47 13.05 0.61
N GLU A 577 -27.27 12.24 -0.08
CA GLU A 577 -28.58 11.77 0.41
C GLU A 577 -28.46 11.01 1.75
N LYS A 578 -27.42 10.16 1.87
CA LYS A 578 -27.16 9.37 3.07
C LYS A 578 -26.41 10.13 4.16
N ASN A 579 -26.12 11.42 3.98
CA ASN A 579 -25.41 12.26 4.94
C ASN A 579 -24.07 11.64 5.40
N VAL A 580 -23.28 11.10 4.47
CA VAL A 580 -22.02 10.40 4.79
C VAL A 580 -21.03 11.33 5.50
N ALA A 581 -20.89 12.57 5.04
CA ALA A 581 -20.05 13.59 5.69
C ALA A 581 -20.46 13.88 7.15
N GLN A 582 -21.76 13.84 7.46
CA GLN A 582 -22.24 14.04 8.83
C GLN A 582 -21.78 12.89 9.76
N ARG A 583 -21.74 11.65 9.26
CA ARG A 583 -21.22 10.52 10.04
C ARG A 583 -19.73 10.64 10.31
N ALA A 584 -18.96 11.13 9.34
CA ALA A 584 -17.55 11.42 9.52
C ALA A 584 -17.32 12.56 10.55
N SER A 585 -18.14 13.60 10.52
CA SER A 585 -18.13 14.68 11.53
C SER A 585 -18.42 14.14 12.94
N ARG A 586 -19.36 13.20 13.10
CA ARG A 586 -19.60 12.53 14.40
C ARG A 586 -18.39 11.73 14.88
N LEU A 587 -17.69 11.06 13.97
CA LEU A 587 -16.45 10.36 14.30
C LEU A 587 -15.35 11.35 14.73
N GLN A 588 -15.24 12.50 14.06
CA GLN A 588 -14.29 13.55 14.44
C GLN A 588 -14.60 14.08 15.85
N ALA A 589 -15.87 14.39 16.15
CA ALA A 589 -16.27 14.82 17.50
C ALA A 589 -15.97 13.75 18.57
N ALA A 590 -16.13 12.46 18.23
CA ALA A 590 -15.76 11.36 19.13
C ALA A 590 -14.24 11.26 19.36
N ARG A 591 -13.42 11.53 18.32
CA ARG A 591 -11.96 11.64 18.43
C ARG A 591 -11.56 12.81 19.29
N ASP A 592 -12.13 14.00 19.07
CA ASP A 592 -11.83 15.20 19.86
C ASP A 592 -12.18 15.00 21.34
N ALA A 593 -13.35 14.39 21.62
CA ALA A 593 -13.75 14.03 22.97
C ALA A 593 -12.82 12.99 23.62
N HIS A 594 -12.30 12.03 22.83
CA HIS A 594 -11.30 11.08 23.30
C HIS A 594 -9.99 11.79 23.66
N ILE A 595 -9.49 12.67 22.79
CA ILE A 595 -8.28 13.46 23.02
C ILE A 595 -8.44 14.30 24.29
N ALA A 596 -9.55 15.01 24.44
CA ALA A 596 -9.84 15.82 25.63
C ALA A 596 -9.90 14.98 26.92
N ARG A 597 -10.43 13.75 26.84
CA ARG A 597 -10.57 12.86 27.99
C ARG A 597 -9.28 12.16 28.41
N PHE A 598 -8.48 11.70 27.44
CA PHE A 598 -7.34 10.82 27.69
C PHE A 598 -5.97 11.45 27.42
N GLY A 599 -5.94 12.63 26.80
CA GLY A 599 -4.71 13.38 26.51
C GLY A 599 -3.86 12.76 25.39
N PHE A 600 -4.41 11.87 24.57
CA PHE A 600 -3.74 11.32 23.40
C PHE A 600 -4.74 11.01 22.27
N ASP A 601 -4.23 11.01 21.05
CA ASP A 601 -5.01 10.78 19.83
C ASP A 601 -4.87 9.33 19.35
N ARG A 602 -5.97 8.58 19.32
CA ARG A 602 -5.95 7.18 18.83
C ARG A 602 -5.69 7.06 17.33
N GLU A 603 -5.84 8.13 16.56
CA GLU A 603 -5.56 8.13 15.13
C GLU A 603 -4.06 8.21 14.82
N THR A 604 -3.25 8.76 15.72
CA THR A 604 -1.82 9.03 15.43
C THR A 604 -0.88 8.52 16.53
N GLN A 605 -1.42 8.34 17.73
CA GLN A 605 -0.73 7.91 18.94
C GLN A 605 -1.44 6.68 19.54
N GLU A 606 -2.00 5.82 18.68
CA GLU A 606 -2.60 4.57 19.12
C GLU A 606 -1.59 3.80 19.98
N ARG A 607 -2.09 3.11 21.00
CA ARG A 607 -1.25 2.38 21.95
C ARG A 607 -1.49 0.91 21.78
N GLN A 608 -0.42 0.12 21.77
CA GLN A 608 -0.54 -1.34 21.86
C GLN A 608 -1.02 -1.74 23.26
N LYS A 609 -1.75 -2.85 23.33
CA LYS A 609 -2.06 -3.51 24.60
C LYS A 609 -0.76 -4.01 25.24
N ALA A 610 -0.56 -3.64 26.50
CA ALA A 610 0.56 -4.14 27.27
C ALA A 610 0.48 -5.68 27.38
N PHE A 611 1.63 -6.34 27.28
CA PHE A 611 1.70 -7.76 27.55
C PHE A 611 1.32 -8.06 29.00
N THR A 612 0.54 -9.11 29.17
CA THR A 612 0.29 -9.74 30.46
C THR A 612 1.56 -10.40 30.99
N HIS A 613 1.65 -10.54 32.31
CA HIS A 613 2.76 -11.26 32.95
C HIS A 613 2.95 -12.69 32.40
N LYS A 614 1.85 -13.35 32.01
CA LYS A 614 1.86 -14.71 31.44
C LYS A 614 2.54 -14.75 30.08
N GLU A 615 2.31 -13.74 29.24
CA GLU A 615 2.95 -13.61 27.92
C GLU A 615 4.46 -13.32 28.04
N LEU A 616 4.87 -12.59 29.09
CA LEU A 616 6.27 -12.23 29.34
C LEU A 616 7.08 -13.35 30.01
N ASN A 617 6.56 -13.99 31.05
CA ASN A 617 7.37 -14.76 32.00
C ASN A 617 7.28 -16.28 31.88
N THR A 618 6.60 -16.82 30.87
CA THR A 618 6.45 -18.28 30.74
C THR A 618 7.24 -18.84 29.56
N LYS A 619 7.81 -20.04 29.74
CA LYS A 619 8.34 -20.89 28.65
C LYS A 619 7.30 -21.12 27.53
N TYR A 620 6.02 -20.90 27.85
CA TYR A 620 4.87 -20.97 26.93
C TYR A 620 4.43 -19.61 26.38
N GLY A 621 4.91 -18.49 26.94
CA GLY A 621 4.53 -17.13 26.57
C GLY A 621 4.94 -16.80 25.14
N MET A 622 6.15 -17.23 24.73
CA MET A 622 6.59 -17.14 23.33
C MET A 622 5.68 -17.91 22.35
N ARG A 623 4.98 -18.96 22.82
CA ARG A 623 4.03 -19.72 21.98
C ARG A 623 2.67 -19.06 21.87
N MET A 624 2.36 -18.11 22.76
CA MET A 624 1.10 -17.36 22.77
C MET A 624 1.27 -15.92 22.29
N ARG A 625 2.46 -15.55 21.81
CA ARG A 625 2.75 -14.22 21.29
C ARG A 625 2.83 -14.27 19.77
N THR A 626 2.22 -13.30 19.11
CA THR A 626 2.49 -13.05 17.70
C THR A 626 3.98 -12.76 17.48
N PRO A 627 4.64 -13.41 16.49
CA PRO A 627 6.04 -13.15 16.19
C PRO A 627 6.27 -11.67 15.87
N LEU A 628 7.37 -11.12 16.38
CA LEU A 628 7.78 -9.75 16.09
C LEU A 628 8.62 -9.74 14.82
N VAL A 629 8.57 -8.64 14.07
CA VAL A 629 9.32 -8.49 12.82
C VAL A 629 10.83 -8.68 13.06
N TRP A 630 11.38 -8.15 14.16
CA TRP A 630 12.80 -8.31 14.46
C TRP A 630 13.19 -9.73 14.86
N ASP A 631 12.24 -10.63 15.14
CA ASP A 631 12.57 -12.01 15.51
C ASP A 631 13.31 -12.67 14.32
N LYS A 632 13.07 -12.20 13.09
CA LYS A 632 13.79 -12.62 11.87
C LYS A 632 15.30 -12.40 11.91
N ASN A 633 15.77 -11.40 12.67
CA ASN A 633 17.19 -11.13 12.83
C ASN A 633 17.91 -12.23 13.65
N SER A 634 17.14 -13.12 14.28
CA SER A 634 17.68 -14.27 15.01
C SER A 634 17.81 -15.53 14.15
N ASP A 635 17.38 -15.53 12.88
CA ASP A 635 17.48 -16.73 12.00
C ASP A 635 18.96 -17.16 11.89
N PRO A 636 19.33 -18.36 12.35
CA PRO A 636 20.70 -18.84 12.26
C PRO A 636 21.26 -18.82 10.83
N LYS A 637 20.42 -19.02 9.81
CA LYS A 637 20.85 -18.94 8.41
C LYS A 637 21.26 -17.51 8.01
N THR A 638 20.56 -16.49 8.49
CA THR A 638 20.89 -15.08 8.15
C THR A 638 22.22 -14.63 8.73
N LYS A 639 22.65 -15.21 9.87
CA LYS A 639 23.97 -14.95 10.46
C LYS A 639 25.14 -15.48 9.63
N VAL A 640 24.91 -16.50 8.79
CA VAL A 640 25.94 -17.13 7.95
C VAL A 640 26.19 -16.34 6.65
N TYR A 641 25.23 -15.52 6.20
CA TYR A 641 25.31 -14.80 4.93
C TYR A 641 25.76 -13.33 5.04
N LYS A 642 26.06 -12.82 6.24
CA LYS A 642 26.71 -11.50 6.36
C LYS A 642 28.21 -11.65 6.12
N ASN A 643 28.61 -11.89 4.87
CA ASN A 643 29.96 -11.53 4.45
C ASN A 643 30.11 -10.00 4.58
N PRO A 644 31.23 -9.49 5.12
CA PRO A 644 31.43 -8.04 5.27
C PRO A 644 31.32 -7.24 3.97
N GLY A 645 31.48 -7.90 2.81
CA GLY A 645 31.36 -7.30 1.47
C GLY A 645 29.93 -7.24 0.91
N ASP A 646 28.97 -7.98 1.48
CA ASP A 646 27.55 -7.98 1.08
C ASP A 646 26.72 -7.02 1.95
N ALA A 647 27.38 -6.09 2.65
CA ALA A 647 26.76 -4.89 3.22
C ALA A 647 26.32 -3.97 2.06
N GLU A 648 25.32 -4.43 1.33
CA GLU A 648 24.62 -3.77 0.24
C GLU A 648 23.98 -2.49 0.80
N TRP A 649 24.67 -1.35 0.72
CA TRP A 649 24.13 0.02 0.86
C TRP A 649 22.96 0.19 1.85
N ASP A 650 23.03 -0.46 3.01
CA ASP A 650 22.19 -0.16 4.16
C ASP A 650 22.72 1.15 4.72
N CYS A 651 22.37 2.26 4.05
CA CYS A 651 22.43 3.61 4.59
C CYS A 651 21.37 3.73 5.70
N ALA A 652 21.46 2.90 6.73
CA ALA A 652 20.95 3.24 8.04
C ALA A 652 21.94 4.28 8.60
N PRO A 653 21.51 5.49 8.99
CA PRO A 653 22.38 6.35 9.75
C PRO A 653 22.64 5.64 11.08
N HIS A 654 23.86 5.17 11.28
CA HIS A 654 24.36 4.96 12.62
C HIS A 654 24.15 6.27 13.36
N SER A 655 23.26 6.26 14.35
CA SER A 655 23.17 7.32 15.33
C SER A 655 24.56 7.47 15.93
N THR A 656 25.23 8.56 15.61
CA THR A 656 26.44 9.00 16.30
C THR A 656 26.05 9.40 17.71
N SER A 657 25.82 8.39 18.55
CA SER A 657 25.91 8.55 20.00
C SER A 657 27.39 8.59 20.30
N THR A 658 27.89 9.79 20.59
CA THR A 658 29.17 10.07 21.23
C THR A 658 29.47 9.05 22.32
N MET A 659 30.30 8.06 22.02
CA MET A 659 31.03 7.31 23.03
C MET A 659 32.31 8.07 23.35
N PHE A 660 32.21 8.98 24.31
CA PHE A 660 33.34 9.24 25.19
C PHE A 660 33.51 8.01 26.09
N ALA A 661 34.59 7.27 25.88
CA ALA A 661 35.10 6.34 26.88
C ALA A 661 36.63 6.36 26.86
N HIS A 662 37.18 7.01 27.88
CA HIS A 662 38.55 6.86 28.31
C HIS A 662 38.96 5.39 28.46
N GLY A 663 40.13 5.04 27.95
CA GLY A 663 40.81 3.79 28.27
C GLY A 663 42.27 3.84 27.85
N ARG A 664 43.14 4.11 28.84
CA ARG A 664 44.62 3.96 28.82
C ARG A 664 44.98 2.59 28.19
N TRP A 665 45.96 2.44 27.31
CA TRP A 665 47.38 2.82 27.35
C TRP A 665 47.89 3.13 25.94
#